data_AF-A0A194PGA7-F1
#
_entry.id   AF-A0A194PGA7-F1
#
_cell.length_a   1.000
_cell.length_b   1.000
_cell.length_c   1.000
_cell.angle_alpha   90.00
_cell.angle_beta   90.00
_cell.angle_gamma   90.00
#
_symmetry.space_group_name_H-M   'P 1'
#
loop_
_entity.id
_entity.type
_entity.pdbx_description
1 polymer ?
#
loop_
_entity_poly.entity_id
_entity_poly.type
_entity_poly.pdbx_seq_one_letter_code
_entity_poly.pdbx_strand_id
1 'polypeptide(L)'
;MVAAQWTAILVFQLLVHNASCGHHALAAHADQAEYSDHGDDSAYRDHGEQSDHSAHAGQREGTVHGDHGDHSTHADQRDRIVHGDHGDHSTHADQSEGTVHGNHGDHSAHANQSKDTDHGDHGDHSAYTDQRERIVHGDHADQSAHADQSEGTVHGDYGDHSAHAIQSEHNVHRDHGDHVAHAEQNKHSAHSDHEDPSDHGDHNGDHSTYTPQHIHSTLGDHEVLSEHSVQGNHSDYGEHSVHDAHSDHGDHSNNENHGKHDAHGERSVSIGHKDHNVQSGPSANFGGRLLERSEHIHATTTSGGVRGRLAWDGNYFAFLGIPYAAAPTGLLRLKAPRPPPAWNGTMAAERTVVCPQQGVGEEDCLVLNVFVPKIKAKRALPVLVYIHGGSFRYGAGPTRGAAPIVEQGVILVTMNYRLGPLGFLCLGIDEAPGNAGLQDQLAALRWVKTNIKNFGGDPNRVTIYGTDSGAACVELLVLSKASTDLFARAVIESGSGSATWAIDDRPLCTAKNFAKAFSVSELEHPHKLLELYQEVPASLLTRVNEKFANTFTDGRYGFAPCVERPFEAVQSVITSPPSEIMRKEPPSGVPLMFIFASLEGLFLKSREYYTLNYMNRMEANFAEFLPSGLNFDNEIKRNEKAAEVRRFYFAKETIENNKLGYLWYFGDSQILRAVVGAAEAHARRGRLVYLMEFAYGGGMRARDPLYASVAQSAPAPAGHAHFNAHVILNNTVQSDSDQLASDRAATLLCNFVKYGEPTPNVTEALPVRWPRLRPPLVPYLRLGDDLQLLEAPYSERIQFWKHLFYDFGKRLSDYEPYFC
;
A
#
# COMPACT_ATOMS: atom_id res chain seq x y z
N MET A 1 22.74 17.73 0.06
CA MET A 1 21.55 16.97 -0.40
C MET A 1 20.91 17.52 -1.68
N VAL A 2 20.43 18.77 -1.77
CA VAL A 2 19.76 19.25 -3.01
C VAL A 2 20.75 19.44 -4.18
N ALA A 3 21.98 19.91 -3.96
CA ALA A 3 22.93 20.12 -5.06
C ALA A 3 23.41 18.81 -5.74
N ALA A 4 23.56 17.70 -5.01
CA ALA A 4 23.99 16.42 -5.56
C ALA A 4 22.91 15.73 -6.44
N GLN A 5 21.63 15.89 -6.08
CA GLN A 5 20.50 15.44 -6.90
C GLN A 5 20.39 16.20 -8.23
N TRP A 6 20.77 17.49 -8.27
CA TRP A 6 20.77 18.27 -9.50
C TRP A 6 21.93 17.89 -10.44
N THR A 7 23.09 17.48 -9.91
CA THR A 7 24.24 17.03 -10.71
C THR A 7 23.99 15.67 -11.36
N ALA A 8 23.38 14.72 -10.65
CA ALA A 8 23.01 13.42 -11.20
C ALA A 8 21.92 13.51 -12.31
N ILE A 9 20.95 14.43 -12.14
CA ILE A 9 19.93 14.72 -13.16
C ILE A 9 20.54 15.41 -14.40
N LEU A 10 21.58 16.23 -14.23
CA LEU A 10 22.29 16.88 -15.34
C LEU A 10 23.11 15.87 -16.18
N VAL A 11 23.77 14.90 -15.52
CA VAL A 11 24.52 13.81 -16.17
C VAL A 11 23.57 12.86 -16.92
N PHE A 12 22.43 12.52 -16.33
CA PHE A 12 21.37 11.73 -16.98
C PHE A 12 20.79 12.44 -18.22
N GLN A 13 20.65 13.77 -18.20
CA GLN A 13 20.19 14.56 -19.35
C GLN A 13 21.24 14.71 -20.45
N LEU A 14 22.53 14.80 -20.12
CA LEU A 14 23.63 14.92 -21.09
C LEU A 14 23.91 13.62 -21.85
N LEU A 15 23.82 12.46 -21.19
CA LEU A 15 23.98 11.14 -21.83
C LEU A 15 22.80 10.80 -22.76
N VAL A 16 21.57 11.17 -22.38
CA VAL A 16 20.38 10.98 -23.22
C VAL A 16 20.37 11.93 -24.42
N HIS A 17 20.98 13.13 -24.33
CA HIS A 17 21.02 14.08 -25.45
C HIS A 17 22.04 13.68 -26.54
N ASN A 18 23.22 13.14 -26.16
CA ASN A 18 24.24 12.70 -27.12
C ASN A 18 23.84 11.45 -27.93
N ALA A 19 22.87 10.66 -27.47
CA ALA A 19 22.29 9.56 -28.25
C ALA A 19 21.39 10.04 -29.41
N SER A 20 21.07 11.36 -29.49
CA SER A 20 20.11 11.90 -30.46
C SER A 20 20.69 12.78 -31.57
N CYS A 21 22.01 13.01 -31.62
CA CYS A 21 22.65 13.74 -32.73
C CYS A 21 24.10 13.27 -32.97
N GLY A 22 24.26 12.31 -33.88
CA GLY A 22 25.59 11.86 -34.34
C GLY A 22 25.52 11.01 -35.60
N HIS A 23 25.42 11.65 -36.76
CA HIS A 23 25.84 11.03 -38.02
C HIS A 23 27.38 10.96 -38.04
N HIS A 24 27.96 9.79 -37.82
CA HIS A 24 29.03 9.16 -38.62
C HIS A 24 29.86 8.12 -37.82
N ALA A 25 29.92 6.89 -38.37
CA ALA A 25 30.93 5.84 -38.23
C ALA A 25 31.32 5.34 -36.82
N LEU A 26 30.38 4.69 -36.12
CA LEU A 26 30.68 3.70 -35.08
C LEU A 26 30.52 2.29 -35.67
N ALA A 27 31.43 1.37 -35.33
CA ALA A 27 31.29 -0.05 -35.64
C ALA A 27 30.22 -0.68 -34.73
N ALA A 28 28.95 -0.36 -34.98
CA ALA A 28 27.82 -0.93 -34.28
C ALA A 28 27.46 -2.29 -34.91
N HIS A 29 27.62 -3.37 -34.15
CA HIS A 29 27.03 -4.67 -34.51
C HIS A 29 25.64 -4.77 -33.87
N ALA A 30 24.58 -4.73 -34.69
CA ALA A 30 23.19 -4.95 -34.26
C ALA A 30 22.57 -6.04 -35.14
N ASP A 31 22.30 -7.21 -34.60
CA ASP A 31 21.64 -8.33 -35.30
C ASP A 31 20.11 -8.15 -35.30
N GLN A 32 19.46 -7.88 -36.45
CA GLN A 32 17.99 -7.93 -36.65
C GLN A 32 17.57 -8.38 -38.08
N ALA A 33 16.87 -9.52 -38.27
CA ALA A 33 15.86 -9.81 -39.33
C ALA A 33 15.28 -11.25 -39.31
N GLU A 34 14.03 -11.44 -39.78
CA GLU A 34 13.28 -12.72 -39.92
C GLU A 34 13.96 -13.75 -40.87
N TYR A 35 14.03 -15.01 -40.42
CA TYR A 35 14.66 -16.21 -41.02
C TYR A 35 16.19 -16.15 -41.19
N SER A 36 16.91 -16.36 -40.09
CA SER A 36 18.11 -17.20 -40.09
C SER A 36 17.94 -18.32 -39.08
N ASP A 37 17.86 -19.53 -39.61
CA ASP A 37 17.95 -20.78 -38.86
C ASP A 37 19.41 -20.97 -38.45
N HIS A 38 19.74 -20.71 -37.19
CA HIS A 38 20.87 -21.34 -36.53
C HIS A 38 20.31 -22.11 -35.34
N GLY A 39 19.85 -23.31 -35.67
CA GLY A 39 19.34 -24.29 -34.74
C GLY A 39 20.32 -24.68 -33.63
N ASP A 40 19.70 -25.32 -32.64
CA ASP A 40 20.20 -25.98 -31.44
C ASP A 40 21.70 -26.36 -31.38
N ASP A 41 22.21 -26.26 -30.14
CA ASP A 41 23.42 -26.89 -29.57
C ASP A 41 24.80 -26.32 -29.99
N SER A 42 25.41 -25.47 -29.14
CA SER A 42 26.82 -25.62 -28.68
C SER A 42 27.31 -24.51 -27.75
N ALA A 43 28.17 -24.91 -26.81
CA ALA A 43 28.70 -24.18 -25.66
C ALA A 43 29.92 -23.25 -25.96
N TYR A 44 30.05 -22.17 -25.17
CA TYR A 44 31.23 -21.31 -24.90
C TYR A 44 32.08 -20.81 -26.10
N ARG A 45 32.10 -19.49 -26.35
CA ARG A 45 33.29 -18.77 -26.84
C ARG A 45 33.25 -17.24 -26.67
N ASP A 46 34.46 -16.74 -26.46
CA ASP A 46 34.93 -15.55 -25.75
C ASP A 46 35.21 -14.36 -26.69
N HIS A 47 34.93 -13.13 -26.23
CA HIS A 47 35.29 -11.88 -26.94
C HIS A 47 36.30 -11.10 -26.09
N GLY A 48 37.59 -11.18 -26.46
CA GLY A 48 38.67 -10.46 -25.80
C GLY A 48 39.71 -9.88 -26.77
N GLU A 49 40.26 -8.74 -26.32
CA GLU A 49 41.52 -8.06 -26.65
C GLU A 49 41.60 -6.99 -27.78
N GLN A 50 41.91 -5.75 -27.33
CA GLN A 50 42.61 -4.61 -27.99
C GLN A 50 41.80 -3.46 -28.65
N SER A 51 41.02 -2.72 -27.86
CA SER A 51 40.73 -1.30 -28.16
C SER A 51 40.59 -0.42 -26.90
N ASP A 52 41.24 0.75 -26.89
CA ASP A 52 41.13 1.82 -25.87
C ASP A 52 39.74 2.48 -25.83
N HIS A 53 38.80 2.01 -26.65
CA HIS A 53 37.41 2.40 -26.68
C HIS A 53 36.60 1.22 -27.18
N SER A 54 35.71 0.69 -26.36
CA SER A 54 34.89 -0.46 -26.69
C SER A 54 33.45 -0.29 -26.17
N ALA A 55 32.48 -0.70 -26.98
CA ALA A 55 31.06 -0.65 -26.64
C ALA A 55 30.41 -1.99 -26.99
N HIS A 56 29.99 -2.71 -25.96
CA HIS A 56 29.43 -4.04 -26.09
C HIS A 56 27.97 -4.06 -25.60
N ALA A 57 27.09 -4.69 -26.38
CA ALA A 57 25.70 -4.92 -26.04
C ALA A 57 25.27 -6.30 -26.57
N GLY A 58 25.17 -7.29 -25.68
CA GLY A 58 24.76 -8.66 -26.02
C GLY A 58 23.41 -9.04 -25.42
N GLN A 59 22.67 -9.92 -26.12
CA GLN A 59 21.40 -10.51 -25.65
C GLN A 59 21.32 -12.05 -25.79
N ARG A 60 22.46 -12.73 -25.96
CA ARG A 60 22.52 -14.20 -26.07
C ARG A 60 22.71 -14.84 -24.69
N GLU A 61 22.29 -16.09 -24.51
CA GLU A 61 22.52 -16.84 -23.28
C GLU A 61 24.02 -17.20 -23.12
N GLY A 62 24.63 -16.78 -22.00
CA GLY A 62 26.02 -17.12 -21.60
C GLY A 62 27.11 -16.20 -22.17
N THR A 63 27.16 -14.93 -21.71
CA THR A 63 28.10 -13.90 -22.20
C THR A 63 29.33 -13.76 -21.30
N VAL A 64 30.51 -13.82 -21.89
CA VAL A 64 31.81 -13.59 -21.22
C VAL A 64 32.58 -12.55 -22.04
N HIS A 65 33.00 -11.48 -21.37
CA HIS A 65 33.89 -10.45 -21.90
C HIS A 65 35.27 -10.64 -21.27
N GLY A 66 36.31 -10.71 -22.10
CA GLY A 66 37.70 -10.77 -21.63
C GLY A 66 38.18 -9.44 -21.05
N ASP A 67 39.48 -9.32 -20.80
CA ASP A 67 40.07 -8.11 -20.23
C ASP A 67 40.04 -6.92 -21.21
N HIS A 68 39.86 -5.71 -20.67
CA HIS A 68 39.74 -4.47 -21.44
C HIS A 68 40.67 -3.35 -20.93
N GLY A 69 41.14 -2.51 -21.85
CA GLY A 69 41.88 -1.27 -21.53
C GLY A 69 40.96 -0.13 -21.09
N ASP A 70 41.46 1.11 -21.12
CA ASP A 70 40.71 2.28 -20.64
C ASP A 70 39.45 2.55 -21.49
N HIS A 71 38.44 3.21 -20.90
CA HIS A 71 37.23 3.67 -21.59
C HIS A 71 36.38 2.57 -22.25
N SER A 72 35.87 1.64 -21.44
CA SER A 72 34.92 0.62 -21.85
C SER A 72 33.48 0.90 -21.37
N THR A 73 32.49 0.58 -22.23
CA THR A 73 31.07 0.61 -21.86
C THR A 73 30.39 -0.71 -22.19
N HIS A 74 29.86 -1.35 -21.16
CA HIS A 74 29.14 -2.61 -21.25
C HIS A 74 27.67 -2.40 -20.84
N ALA A 75 26.76 -2.89 -21.68
CA ALA A 75 25.33 -2.87 -21.44
C ALA A 75 24.73 -4.22 -21.84
N ASP A 76 24.92 -5.20 -20.96
CA ASP A 76 24.59 -6.59 -21.23
C ASP A 76 23.36 -7.04 -20.46
N GLN A 77 22.52 -7.85 -21.10
CA GLN A 77 21.28 -8.33 -20.49
C GLN A 77 21.09 -9.82 -20.81
N ARG A 78 21.14 -10.70 -19.78
CA ARG A 78 20.68 -12.12 -19.70
C ARG A 78 21.46 -12.92 -18.62
N ASP A 79 21.13 -14.20 -18.48
CA ASP A 79 21.27 -15.06 -17.29
C ASP A 79 22.61 -15.02 -16.53
N ARG A 80 23.78 -15.02 -17.17
CA ARG A 80 25.08 -14.85 -16.48
C ARG A 80 26.07 -14.06 -17.34
N ILE A 81 26.69 -13.07 -16.70
CA ILE A 81 27.62 -12.13 -17.32
C ILE A 81 28.92 -12.16 -16.51
N VAL A 82 30.05 -12.32 -17.19
CA VAL A 82 31.38 -12.24 -16.57
C VAL A 82 32.19 -11.22 -17.34
N HIS A 83 32.68 -10.20 -16.64
CA HIS A 83 33.64 -9.23 -17.15
C HIS A 83 35.02 -9.54 -16.54
N GLY A 84 36.07 -9.54 -17.38
CA GLY A 84 37.46 -9.65 -16.95
C GLY A 84 37.95 -8.39 -16.22
N ASP A 85 39.27 -8.18 -16.18
CA ASP A 85 39.86 -7.00 -15.54
C ASP A 85 39.75 -5.76 -16.45
N HIS A 86 39.61 -4.57 -15.86
CA HIS A 86 39.48 -3.29 -16.58
C HIS A 86 40.48 -2.22 -16.13
N GLY A 87 40.95 -1.41 -17.09
CA GLY A 87 41.69 -0.16 -16.86
C GLY A 87 40.82 1.00 -16.35
N ASP A 88 41.26 2.25 -16.55
CA ASP A 88 40.57 3.41 -15.99
C ASP A 88 39.30 3.78 -16.78
N HIS A 89 38.33 4.41 -16.10
CA HIS A 89 37.10 4.93 -16.72
C HIS A 89 36.19 3.87 -17.38
N SER A 90 35.84 2.82 -16.64
CA SER A 90 34.90 1.79 -17.07
C SER A 90 33.45 2.08 -16.62
N THR A 91 32.48 1.69 -17.46
CA THR A 91 31.04 1.84 -17.17
C THR A 91 30.28 0.55 -17.47
N HIS A 92 29.64 0.01 -16.44
CA HIS A 92 28.89 -1.24 -16.51
C HIS A 92 27.43 -1.00 -16.15
N ALA A 93 26.52 -1.42 -17.02
CA ALA A 93 25.07 -1.35 -16.84
C ALA A 93 24.46 -2.72 -17.17
N ASP A 94 24.73 -3.68 -16.30
CA ASP A 94 24.35 -5.07 -16.54
C ASP A 94 22.99 -5.42 -15.93
N GLN A 95 22.30 -6.34 -16.59
CA GLN A 95 21.11 -6.99 -16.03
C GLN A 95 21.22 -8.51 -16.23
N SER A 96 21.57 -9.24 -15.18
CA SER A 96 21.70 -10.70 -15.24
C SER A 96 21.12 -11.41 -14.03
N GLU A 97 21.14 -12.75 -14.03
CA GLU A 97 20.96 -13.50 -12.79
C GLU A 97 22.25 -13.63 -11.98
N GLY A 98 23.41 -13.34 -12.58
CA GLY A 98 24.69 -13.28 -11.88
C GLY A 98 25.72 -12.53 -12.70
N THR A 99 26.25 -11.46 -12.13
CA THR A 99 27.31 -10.65 -12.73
C THR A 99 28.56 -10.75 -11.86
N VAL A 100 29.68 -11.07 -12.48
CA VAL A 100 31.00 -11.02 -11.84
C VAL A 100 31.84 -9.98 -12.57
N HIS A 101 32.34 -9.00 -11.83
CA HIS A 101 33.30 -8.00 -12.29
C HIS A 101 34.69 -8.36 -11.74
N GLY A 102 35.71 -8.43 -12.61
CA GLY A 102 37.12 -8.50 -12.22
C GLY A 102 37.59 -7.20 -11.55
N ASN A 103 38.91 -7.05 -11.38
CA ASN A 103 39.48 -5.86 -10.73
C ASN A 103 39.43 -4.63 -11.65
N HIS A 104 39.29 -3.42 -11.08
CA HIS A 104 39.26 -2.18 -11.86
C HIS A 104 40.24 -1.10 -11.35
N GLY A 105 40.74 -0.30 -12.30
CA GLY A 105 41.45 0.96 -12.05
C GLY A 105 40.54 2.09 -11.55
N ASP A 106 40.99 3.34 -11.69
CA ASP A 106 40.31 4.49 -11.09
C ASP A 106 39.07 4.91 -11.90
N HIS A 107 38.12 5.58 -11.23
CA HIS A 107 36.93 6.17 -11.85
C HIS A 107 35.98 5.19 -12.55
N SER A 108 35.67 4.07 -11.89
CA SER A 108 34.65 3.12 -12.37
C SER A 108 33.24 3.47 -11.90
N ALA A 109 32.23 3.14 -12.73
CA ALA A 109 30.83 3.31 -12.37
C ALA A 109 30.01 2.06 -12.73
N HIS A 110 29.34 1.53 -11.72
CA HIS A 110 28.56 0.31 -11.81
C HIS A 110 27.09 0.59 -11.48
N ALA A 111 26.20 0.24 -12.40
CA ALA A 111 24.75 0.33 -12.24
C ALA A 111 24.11 -1.02 -12.55
N ASN A 112 24.51 -2.05 -11.80
CA ASN A 112 24.08 -3.41 -12.08
C ASN A 112 22.74 -3.72 -11.43
N GLN A 113 21.93 -4.48 -12.14
CA GLN A 113 20.69 -5.06 -11.63
C GLN A 113 20.76 -6.57 -11.73
N SER A 114 21.72 -7.15 -11.01
CA SER A 114 21.99 -8.58 -11.00
C SER A 114 21.63 -9.18 -9.65
N LYS A 115 21.09 -10.41 -9.64
CA LYS A 115 20.68 -11.06 -8.37
C LYS A 115 21.87 -11.34 -7.46
N ASP A 116 22.95 -11.88 -8.03
CA ASP A 116 24.26 -11.94 -7.38
C ASP A 116 25.21 -11.03 -8.15
N THR A 117 25.76 -10.04 -7.46
CA THR A 117 26.84 -9.21 -8.00
C THR A 117 28.06 -9.39 -7.11
N ASP A 118 29.17 -9.81 -7.73
CA ASP A 118 30.47 -9.91 -7.08
C ASP A 118 31.41 -8.92 -7.76
N HIS A 119 31.86 -7.94 -6.98
CA HIS A 119 32.83 -6.93 -7.40
C HIS A 119 34.18 -7.26 -6.79
N GLY A 120 35.21 -7.39 -7.63
CA GLY A 120 36.61 -7.50 -7.22
C GLY A 120 37.15 -6.23 -6.53
N ASP A 121 38.47 -6.08 -6.50
CA ASP A 121 39.11 -4.93 -5.86
C ASP A 121 39.09 -3.69 -6.77
N HIS A 122 39.00 -2.50 -6.17
CA HIS A 122 38.79 -1.24 -6.90
C HIS A 122 39.68 -0.09 -6.44
N GLY A 123 40.13 0.72 -7.42
CA GLY A 123 40.86 1.98 -7.22
C GLY A 123 39.98 3.16 -6.77
N ASP A 124 40.57 4.36 -6.74
CA ASP A 124 39.97 5.56 -6.15
C ASP A 124 38.77 6.07 -6.97
N HIS A 125 37.87 6.82 -6.30
CA HIS A 125 36.75 7.54 -6.93
C HIS A 125 35.73 6.66 -7.68
N SER A 126 35.37 5.54 -7.07
CA SER A 126 34.44 4.56 -7.64
C SER A 126 33.01 4.73 -7.09
N ALA A 127 32.00 4.51 -7.94
CA ALA A 127 30.60 4.68 -7.57
C ALA A 127 29.73 3.47 -7.94
N TYR A 128 28.99 2.99 -6.95
CA TYR A 128 28.15 1.80 -7.05
C TYR A 128 26.70 2.15 -6.79
N THR A 129 25.83 1.77 -7.74
CA THR A 129 24.37 1.74 -7.54
C THR A 129 23.89 0.35 -7.88
N ASP A 130 24.26 -0.59 -7.02
CA ASP A 130 23.94 -1.99 -7.23
C ASP A 130 22.67 -2.36 -6.47
N GLN A 131 21.86 -3.19 -7.10
CA GLN A 131 20.57 -3.57 -6.56
C GLN A 131 20.34 -5.06 -6.73
N ARG A 132 19.94 -5.68 -5.61
CA ARG A 132 19.32 -7.00 -5.39
C ARG A 132 20.10 -7.94 -4.49
N GLU A 133 19.31 -8.85 -3.91
CA GLU A 133 19.64 -10.08 -3.21
C GLU A 133 21.02 -10.11 -2.54
N ARG A 134 22.12 -10.41 -3.24
CA ARG A 134 23.45 -10.41 -2.63
C ARG A 134 24.44 -9.57 -3.43
N ILE A 135 24.97 -8.56 -2.76
CA ILE A 135 26.05 -7.72 -3.26
C ILE A 135 27.25 -7.96 -2.37
N VAL A 136 28.37 -8.31 -2.98
CA VAL A 136 29.67 -8.34 -2.31
C VAL A 136 30.58 -7.37 -3.02
N HIS A 137 31.14 -6.47 -2.24
CA HIS A 137 32.25 -5.63 -2.67
C HIS A 137 33.54 -6.12 -2.00
N GLY A 138 34.61 -6.28 -2.79
CA GLY A 138 35.97 -6.50 -2.32
C GLY A 138 36.54 -5.28 -1.57
N ASP A 139 37.86 -5.17 -1.51
CA ASP A 139 38.51 -4.08 -0.76
C ASP A 139 38.51 -2.76 -1.57
N HIS A 140 38.44 -1.62 -0.85
CA HIS A 140 38.31 -0.30 -1.46
C HIS A 140 39.40 0.69 -1.01
N ALA A 141 39.89 1.49 -1.95
CA ALA A 141 40.73 2.67 -1.71
C ALA A 141 39.88 3.93 -1.38
N ASP A 142 40.46 5.13 -1.39
CA ASP A 142 39.85 6.33 -0.79
C ASP A 142 38.70 6.90 -1.66
N GLN A 143 37.74 7.59 -1.00
CA GLN A 143 36.63 8.32 -1.66
C GLN A 143 35.68 7.47 -2.51
N SER A 144 35.20 6.37 -1.94
CA SER A 144 34.16 5.53 -2.54
C SER A 144 32.74 5.92 -2.10
N ALA A 145 31.76 5.71 -2.98
CA ALA A 145 30.35 5.97 -2.69
C ALA A 145 29.46 4.80 -3.09
N HIS A 146 28.72 4.29 -2.10
CA HIS A 146 27.85 3.12 -2.25
C HIS A 146 26.40 3.49 -1.98
N ALA A 147 25.52 3.22 -2.93
CA ALA A 147 24.07 3.37 -2.81
C ALA A 147 23.40 2.04 -3.14
N ASP A 148 23.66 1.06 -2.27
CA ASP A 148 23.29 -0.32 -2.51
C ASP A 148 21.91 -0.63 -1.95
N GLN A 149 21.16 -1.45 -2.68
CA GLN A 149 19.90 -2.00 -2.20
C GLN A 149 19.88 -3.51 -2.40
N SER A 150 20.25 -4.29 -1.37
CA SER A 150 20.23 -5.76 -1.44
C SER A 150 19.54 -6.41 -0.25
N GLU A 151 19.39 -7.74 -0.25
CA GLU A 151 18.94 -8.46 0.94
C GLU A 151 20.12 -8.75 1.89
N GLY A 152 21.33 -8.89 1.37
CA GLY A 152 22.58 -8.83 2.13
C GLY A 152 23.66 -8.05 1.38
N THR A 153 24.28 -7.10 2.06
CA THR A 153 25.46 -6.39 1.56
C THR A 153 26.64 -6.73 2.45
N VAL A 154 27.73 -7.18 1.84
CA VAL A 154 29.01 -7.34 2.53
C VAL A 154 30.00 -6.43 1.86
N HIS A 155 30.63 -5.60 2.66
CA HIS A 155 31.76 -4.79 2.22
C HIS A 155 33.03 -5.26 2.92
N GLY A 156 34.13 -5.32 2.18
CA GLY A 156 35.48 -5.58 2.68
C GLY A 156 36.05 -4.44 3.53
N ASP A 157 37.38 -4.38 3.64
CA ASP A 157 38.07 -3.36 4.47
C ASP A 157 38.11 -1.99 3.74
N TYR A 158 38.04 -0.88 4.49
CA TYR A 158 37.88 0.47 3.93
C TYR A 158 39.06 1.44 4.14
N GLY A 159 39.38 2.21 3.10
CA GLY A 159 40.16 3.46 3.18
C GLY A 159 39.37 4.70 3.66
N ASP A 160 40.01 5.86 3.71
CA ASP A 160 39.48 7.07 4.34
C ASP A 160 38.38 7.74 3.48
N HIS A 161 37.46 8.49 4.12
CA HIS A 161 36.45 9.34 3.45
C HIS A 161 35.43 8.61 2.55
N SER A 162 34.87 7.49 3.04
CA SER A 162 33.85 6.71 2.33
C SER A 162 32.41 7.02 2.82
N ALA A 163 31.43 6.92 1.91
CA ALA A 163 30.02 7.20 2.20
C ALA A 163 29.09 6.08 1.74
N HIS A 164 28.26 5.61 2.67
CA HIS A 164 27.37 4.48 2.47
C HIS A 164 25.92 4.86 2.70
N ALA A 165 25.09 4.78 1.67
CA ALA A 165 23.63 4.94 1.73
C ALA A 165 22.97 3.59 1.41
N ILE A 166 23.19 2.62 2.30
CA ILE A 166 22.84 1.23 2.07
C ILE A 166 21.46 0.94 2.63
N GLN A 167 20.65 0.27 1.84
CA GLN A 167 19.40 -0.30 2.31
C GLN A 167 19.45 -1.81 2.12
N SER A 168 19.81 -2.55 3.17
CA SER A 168 19.84 -4.01 3.13
C SER A 168 19.25 -4.65 4.37
N GLU A 169 18.77 -5.89 4.29
CA GLU A 169 18.32 -6.57 5.51
C GLU A 169 19.50 -7.03 6.40
N HIS A 170 20.66 -7.37 5.82
CA HIS A 170 21.89 -7.73 6.54
C HIS A 170 23.11 -6.99 5.98
N ASN A 171 23.67 -6.07 6.77
CA ASN A 171 24.97 -5.45 6.48
C ASN A 171 26.05 -6.01 7.39
N VAL A 172 27.21 -6.28 6.80
CA VAL A 172 28.44 -6.49 7.53
C VAL A 172 29.46 -5.52 6.96
N HIS A 173 29.91 -4.60 7.80
CA HIS A 173 31.03 -3.72 7.55
C HIS A 173 32.22 -4.22 8.37
N ARG A 174 33.33 -4.53 7.69
CA ARG A 174 34.57 -5.00 8.30
C ARG A 174 35.58 -3.84 8.32
N ASP A 175 36.11 -3.53 9.51
CA ASP A 175 37.13 -2.52 9.91
C ASP A 175 37.19 -1.20 9.08
N HIS A 176 37.07 -0.04 9.76
CA HIS A 176 36.98 1.27 9.12
C HIS A 176 38.20 2.18 9.36
N GLY A 177 38.62 2.92 8.31
CA GLY A 177 39.52 4.09 8.38
C GLY A 177 38.83 5.37 8.87
N ASP A 178 39.50 6.52 8.77
CA ASP A 178 39.06 7.79 9.35
C ASP A 178 37.94 8.45 8.52
N HIS A 179 36.99 9.11 9.20
CA HIS A 179 35.93 9.95 8.58
C HIS A 179 34.95 9.23 7.64
N VAL A 180 34.38 8.11 8.09
CA VAL A 180 33.33 7.35 7.37
C VAL A 180 31.93 7.78 7.81
N ALA A 181 31.00 7.89 6.86
CA ALA A 181 29.60 8.25 7.12
C ALA A 181 28.63 7.18 6.60
N HIS A 182 27.79 6.69 7.51
CA HIS A 182 26.81 5.65 7.24
C HIS A 182 25.38 6.19 7.41
N ALA A 183 24.58 6.08 6.35
CA ALA A 183 23.14 6.36 6.33
C ALA A 183 22.40 5.08 5.94
N GLU A 184 22.37 4.15 6.90
CA GLU A 184 21.90 2.79 6.66
C GLU A 184 20.43 2.62 7.02
N GLN A 185 19.76 1.76 6.25
CA GLN A 185 18.44 1.23 6.60
C GLN A 185 18.50 -0.29 6.55
N ASN A 186 18.76 -0.89 7.70
CA ASN A 186 18.92 -2.33 7.83
C ASN A 186 18.27 -2.89 9.08
N LYS A 187 18.11 -4.22 9.09
CA LYS A 187 17.55 -4.95 10.23
C LYS A 187 18.65 -5.56 11.09
N HIS A 188 19.77 -5.93 10.47
CA HIS A 188 20.96 -6.42 11.16
C HIS A 188 22.21 -5.76 10.60
N SER A 189 22.98 -5.15 11.49
CA SER A 189 24.18 -4.39 11.15
C SER A 189 25.25 -4.79 12.15
N ALA A 190 26.37 -5.28 11.64
CA ALA A 190 27.55 -5.54 12.44
C ALA A 190 28.68 -4.63 11.94
N HIS A 191 29.14 -3.74 12.82
CA HIS A 191 30.37 -2.97 12.64
C HIS A 191 31.45 -3.51 13.58
N SER A 192 32.69 -3.67 13.11
CA SER A 192 33.85 -3.97 13.96
C SER A 192 34.54 -2.68 14.46
N ASP A 193 35.73 -2.78 15.07
CA ASP A 193 36.39 -1.69 15.82
C ASP A 193 36.74 -0.46 14.94
N HIS A 194 36.73 0.75 15.55
CA HIS A 194 37.15 2.02 14.91
C HIS A 194 38.32 2.66 15.70
N GLU A 195 39.23 3.38 15.03
CA GLU A 195 40.37 4.07 15.66
C GLU A 195 40.09 5.53 16.09
N ASP A 196 39.11 6.23 15.49
CA ASP A 196 38.73 7.65 15.77
C ASP A 196 37.21 7.92 15.49
N PRO A 197 36.59 9.06 15.91
CA PRO A 197 35.13 9.19 15.98
C PRO A 197 34.44 9.22 14.60
N SER A 198 33.47 8.33 14.41
CA SER A 198 32.66 8.17 13.19
C SER A 198 31.18 8.52 13.43
N ASP A 199 30.49 9.03 12.39
CA ASP A 199 29.07 9.44 12.44
C ASP A 199 28.17 8.34 11.85
N HIS A 200 27.36 7.72 12.71
CA HIS A 200 26.44 6.65 12.34
C HIS A 200 24.99 7.14 12.39
N GLY A 201 24.30 7.13 11.25
CA GLY A 201 22.89 7.51 11.09
C GLY A 201 22.03 6.31 10.69
N ASP A 202 21.80 5.41 11.64
CA ASP A 202 20.88 4.29 11.46
C ASP A 202 19.44 4.76 11.71
N HIS A 203 18.57 4.52 10.72
CA HIS A 203 17.19 5.00 10.73
C HIS A 203 16.16 3.94 11.16
N ASN A 204 16.53 2.66 11.33
CA ASN A 204 15.60 1.62 11.80
C ASN A 204 16.27 0.26 12.16
N GLY A 205 17.53 0.25 12.61
CA GLY A 205 18.26 -0.95 13.03
C GLY A 205 17.67 -1.64 14.25
N ASP A 206 16.95 -2.74 14.04
CA ASP A 206 16.37 -3.53 15.13
C ASP A 206 17.46 -4.20 16.03
N HIS A 207 18.66 -4.49 15.49
CA HIS A 207 19.83 -5.03 16.21
C HIS A 207 21.17 -4.54 15.64
N SER A 208 21.82 -3.60 16.34
CA SER A 208 23.13 -3.02 15.97
C SER A 208 24.13 -3.22 17.12
N THR A 209 25.35 -3.68 16.83
CA THR A 209 26.45 -3.78 17.80
C THR A 209 27.53 -2.76 17.49
N TYR A 210 27.80 -1.85 18.43
CA TYR A 210 28.81 -0.79 18.32
C TYR A 210 29.85 -0.86 19.45
N THR A 211 31.06 -0.35 19.19
CA THR A 211 32.20 -0.26 20.12
C THR A 211 32.26 1.13 20.81
N PRO A 212 33.07 1.39 21.87
CA PRO A 212 32.82 2.50 22.82
C PRO A 212 33.05 3.98 22.39
N GLN A 213 33.28 4.30 21.10
CA GLN A 213 33.81 5.62 20.65
C GLN A 213 32.98 6.33 19.55
N HIS A 214 31.65 6.35 19.63
CA HIS A 214 30.77 6.79 18.53
C HIS A 214 29.83 7.98 18.85
N ILE A 215 29.42 8.73 17.81
CA ILE A 215 28.34 9.75 17.82
C ILE A 215 27.13 9.20 17.03
N HIS A 216 25.92 9.23 17.61
CA HIS A 216 24.71 8.61 17.01
C HIS A 216 23.47 9.54 17.00
N SER A 217 22.54 9.33 16.05
CA SER A 217 21.30 10.12 15.85
C SER A 217 19.99 9.32 16.03
N THR A 218 20.00 8.32 16.92
CA THR A 218 19.36 6.98 16.83
C THR A 218 17.86 6.79 16.59
N LEU A 219 17.54 5.72 15.84
CA LEU A 219 16.31 4.91 15.83
C LEU A 219 16.70 3.43 15.83
N GLY A 220 16.79 2.81 17.00
CA GLY A 220 17.00 1.36 17.11
C GLY A 220 16.50 0.88 18.46
N ASP A 221 15.52 -0.02 18.45
CA ASP A 221 14.76 -0.38 19.65
C ASP A 221 15.53 -1.32 20.61
N HIS A 222 16.70 -1.85 20.21
CA HIS A 222 17.60 -2.66 21.04
C HIS A 222 19.10 -2.43 20.75
N GLU A 223 19.66 -1.28 21.16
CA GLU A 223 21.12 -1.10 21.28
C GLU A 223 21.66 -1.80 22.55
N VAL A 224 22.71 -2.62 22.40
CA VAL A 224 23.49 -3.12 23.55
C VAL A 224 24.75 -2.26 23.69
N LEU A 225 24.67 -1.19 24.47
CA LEU A 225 25.88 -0.51 24.94
C LEU A 225 26.54 -1.40 26.01
N SER A 226 27.83 -1.69 25.87
CA SER A 226 28.61 -2.31 26.94
C SER A 226 28.63 -1.41 28.19
N GLU A 227 28.89 -1.95 29.40
CA GLU A 227 28.75 -1.30 30.74
C GLU A 227 29.51 0.04 30.98
N HIS A 228 30.02 0.72 29.96
CA HIS A 228 30.71 2.01 30.05
C HIS A 228 30.36 2.94 28.86
N SER A 229 29.23 3.66 28.91
CA SER A 229 28.94 4.76 27.97
C SER A 229 29.07 6.13 28.65
N VAL A 230 29.73 7.10 27.98
CA VAL A 230 29.98 8.46 28.48
C VAL A 230 29.41 9.49 27.48
N GLN A 231 28.44 10.29 27.94
CA GLN A 231 27.85 11.55 27.43
C GLN A 231 28.05 11.99 25.94
N GLY A 232 26.93 12.24 25.24
CA GLY A 232 26.82 13.03 23.99
C GLY A 232 25.54 13.92 23.93
N ASN A 233 25.52 14.97 23.10
CA ASN A 233 24.42 15.95 22.94
C ASN A 233 23.30 15.46 21.98
N HIS A 234 22.02 15.67 22.30
CA HIS A 234 20.85 15.23 21.49
C HIS A 234 20.04 16.38 20.84
N SER A 235 19.30 16.09 19.74
CA SER A 235 18.17 16.88 19.23
C SER A 235 16.90 16.01 19.11
N ASP A 236 15.74 16.57 19.50
CA ASP A 236 14.55 15.88 20.05
C ASP A 236 13.54 15.27 19.04
N TYR A 237 12.95 14.10 19.35
CA TYR A 237 11.49 13.79 19.45
C TYR A 237 11.25 12.28 19.77
N GLY A 238 10.53 11.94 20.85
CA GLY A 238 9.91 10.61 21.05
C GLY A 238 9.46 10.28 22.49
N GLU A 239 8.21 9.83 22.68
CA GLU A 239 7.64 9.43 23.98
C GLU A 239 8.04 7.99 24.37
N HIS A 240 9.16 7.85 25.08
CA HIS A 240 9.34 7.00 26.28
C HIS A 240 10.83 6.98 26.64
N SER A 241 11.23 7.83 27.57
CA SER A 241 12.07 7.33 28.65
C SER A 241 11.39 7.69 29.95
N VAL A 242 10.67 6.72 30.50
CA VAL A 242 10.39 6.72 31.93
C VAL A 242 11.73 6.46 32.60
N HIS A 243 12.35 7.50 33.15
CA HIS A 243 13.20 7.29 34.30
C HIS A 243 12.33 7.45 35.54
N ASP A 244 11.86 6.32 36.07
CA ASP A 244 11.31 6.33 37.41
C ASP A 244 12.45 6.30 38.43
N ALA A 245 12.46 7.37 39.22
CA ALA A 245 12.94 7.50 40.60
C ALA A 245 14.41 7.16 40.94
N HIS A 246 15.32 8.14 40.85
CA HIS A 246 15.52 9.13 41.91
C HIS A 246 16.69 10.09 41.55
N SER A 247 16.33 11.36 41.53
CA SER A 247 17.14 12.56 41.38
C SER A 247 18.31 12.68 42.38
N ASP A 248 19.31 13.49 42.03
CA ASP A 248 19.53 14.70 42.83
C ASP A 248 20.22 15.83 42.05
N HIS A 249 19.55 16.98 42.11
CA HIS A 249 20.03 18.35 41.83
C HIS A 249 20.42 18.72 40.39
N GLY A 250 19.51 19.45 39.73
CA GLY A 250 19.87 20.38 38.65
C GLY A 250 20.42 21.70 39.20
N ASP A 251 21.17 22.43 38.37
CA ASP A 251 21.10 23.88 38.32
C ASP A 251 21.63 24.41 36.96
N HIS A 252 20.94 25.42 36.41
CA HIS A 252 21.45 26.22 35.31
C HIS A 252 22.49 27.21 35.84
N SER A 253 23.66 27.37 35.21
CA SER A 253 24.26 28.69 34.98
C SER A 253 25.58 28.62 34.21
N ASN A 254 25.81 29.71 33.46
CA ASN A 254 27.00 30.07 32.71
C ASN A 254 28.34 29.92 33.46
N ASN A 255 29.37 29.79 32.62
CA ASN A 255 30.68 30.44 32.73
C ASN A 255 31.87 29.61 33.23
N GLU A 256 32.97 29.84 32.52
CA GLU A 256 34.34 29.35 32.69
C GLU A 256 34.87 29.41 34.14
N ASN A 257 35.64 28.40 34.58
CA ASN A 257 37.09 28.47 34.80
C ASN A 257 37.66 27.33 35.68
N HIS A 258 38.94 27.06 35.46
CA HIS A 258 39.84 26.09 36.10
C HIS A 258 39.86 25.99 37.64
N GLY A 259 40.18 24.78 38.14
CA GLY A 259 41.26 24.63 39.14
C GLY A 259 41.09 23.61 40.28
N LYS A 260 41.81 22.47 40.15
CA LYS A 260 42.79 21.88 41.10
C LYS A 260 42.41 21.36 42.52
N HIS A 261 42.93 20.14 42.77
CA HIS A 261 43.50 19.54 44.01
C HIS A 261 42.64 18.72 45.00
N ASP A 262 42.98 17.42 45.04
CA ASP A 262 43.38 16.55 46.17
C ASP A 262 42.43 16.09 47.30
N ALA A 263 42.50 14.77 47.52
CA ALA A 263 42.74 14.04 48.78
C ALA A 263 41.58 13.28 49.49
N HIS A 264 41.75 11.95 49.48
CA HIS A 264 41.73 10.99 50.61
C HIS A 264 40.45 10.66 51.42
N GLY A 265 40.28 9.33 51.64
CA GLY A 265 39.77 8.74 52.90
C GLY A 265 38.58 7.80 52.73
N GLU A 266 38.77 6.51 52.46
CA GLU A 266 38.80 5.40 53.44
C GLU A 266 37.47 5.10 54.19
N ARG A 267 36.97 3.86 53.96
CA ARG A 267 36.55 2.82 54.93
C ARG A 267 35.39 3.15 55.91
N SER A 268 34.46 2.26 56.30
CA SER A 268 34.07 0.86 56.03
C SER A 268 33.02 0.48 57.11
N VAL A 269 32.38 -0.71 57.00
CA VAL A 269 31.71 -1.52 58.07
C VAL A 269 30.22 -1.19 58.30
N SER A 270 29.25 -1.95 57.75
CA SER A 270 28.66 -3.28 58.17
C SER A 270 27.89 -3.19 59.51
N ILE A 271 26.72 -3.80 59.77
CA ILE A 271 26.21 -5.20 59.73
C ILE A 271 24.68 -5.09 59.94
N GLY A 272 23.76 -5.80 59.26
CA GLY A 272 23.47 -7.20 59.57
C GLY A 272 22.06 -7.71 59.19
N HIS A 273 22.07 -8.95 58.67
CA HIS A 273 21.14 -10.09 58.87
C HIS A 273 19.66 -10.00 58.42
N LYS A 274 19.25 -10.76 57.38
CA LYS A 274 18.87 -12.21 57.28
C LYS A 274 17.32 -12.33 57.26
N ASP A 275 16.62 -13.11 56.44
CA ASP A 275 16.87 -14.45 55.88
C ASP A 275 15.94 -14.77 54.67
N HIS A 276 16.28 -15.88 53.99
CA HIS A 276 15.52 -16.72 53.04
C HIS A 276 15.77 -16.49 51.54
N ASN A 277 16.81 -17.13 50.96
CA ASN A 277 16.87 -18.51 50.38
C ASN A 277 15.90 -18.63 49.17
N VAL A 278 16.37 -18.85 47.93
CA VAL A 278 16.80 -20.17 47.42
C VAL A 278 17.94 -20.05 46.38
N GLN A 279 18.80 -21.06 46.44
CA GLN A 279 20.09 -21.27 45.78
C GLN A 279 20.10 -21.35 44.25
N SER A 280 21.10 -20.65 43.73
CA SER A 280 22.02 -20.92 42.62
C SER A 280 22.22 -22.38 42.16
N GLY A 281 22.44 -22.54 40.85
CA GLY A 281 23.20 -23.63 40.23
C GLY A 281 23.57 -23.30 38.77
N PRO A 282 24.84 -23.41 38.32
CA PRO A 282 25.34 -22.75 37.10
C PRO A 282 25.59 -23.69 35.90
N SER A 283 25.53 -23.07 34.71
CA SER A 283 26.21 -23.33 33.42
C SER A 283 26.39 -24.77 32.89
N ALA A 284 25.78 -25.04 31.72
CA ALA A 284 26.40 -25.83 30.64
C ALA A 284 25.66 -25.65 29.29
N ASN A 285 26.41 -25.31 28.24
CA ASN A 285 26.20 -25.59 26.82
C ASN A 285 24.90 -25.14 26.11
N PHE A 286 25.00 -24.04 25.35
CA PHE A 286 24.18 -23.82 24.15
C PHE A 286 25.08 -23.79 22.90
N GLY A 287 25.47 -24.99 22.46
CA GLY A 287 25.85 -25.25 21.08
C GLY A 287 24.80 -26.18 20.47
N GLY A 288 24.04 -25.68 19.50
CA GLY A 288 23.25 -26.51 18.57
C GLY A 288 21.72 -26.27 18.58
N ARG A 289 21.24 -25.80 17.41
CA ARG A 289 19.87 -25.83 16.86
C ARG A 289 18.81 -24.91 17.48
N LEU A 290 18.55 -23.80 16.77
CA LEU A 290 17.20 -23.42 16.34
C LEU A 290 17.28 -22.94 14.88
N LEU A 291 17.29 -23.89 13.94
CA LEU A 291 16.63 -23.63 12.65
C LEU A 291 15.16 -23.45 13.02
N GLU A 292 14.62 -22.23 12.94
CA GLU A 292 13.17 -22.05 12.98
C GLU A 292 12.57 -22.98 11.93
N ARG A 293 11.87 -24.01 12.38
CA ARG A 293 11.01 -24.76 11.46
C ARG A 293 9.91 -23.80 11.07
N SER A 294 10.01 -23.23 9.88
CA SER A 294 8.89 -22.58 9.22
C SER A 294 7.72 -23.55 9.25
N GLU A 295 6.74 -23.29 10.12
CA GLU A 295 5.55 -24.11 10.24
C GLU A 295 4.71 -23.88 8.99
N HIS A 296 4.42 -24.97 8.29
CA HIS A 296 3.66 -24.96 7.06
C HIS A 296 2.34 -25.69 7.22
N ILE A 297 1.35 -25.21 6.47
CA ILE A 297 0.06 -25.86 6.36
C ILE A 297 -0.29 -26.07 4.90
N HIS A 298 -0.93 -27.20 4.60
CA HIS A 298 -1.34 -27.55 3.25
C HIS A 298 -2.86 -27.50 3.12
N ALA A 299 -3.34 -26.98 2.00
CA ALA A 299 -4.72 -27.06 1.58
C ALA A 299 -4.80 -27.47 0.11
N THR A 300 -5.94 -28.00 -0.30
CA THR A 300 -6.20 -28.36 -1.70
C THR A 300 -7.26 -27.42 -2.27
N THR A 301 -7.04 -26.92 -3.47
CA THR A 301 -8.02 -26.15 -4.25
C THR A 301 -8.47 -26.95 -5.47
N THR A 302 -9.48 -26.48 -6.19
CA THR A 302 -9.86 -27.06 -7.49
C THR A 302 -8.77 -26.92 -8.56
N SER A 303 -7.83 -26.00 -8.38
CA SER A 303 -6.73 -25.75 -9.32
C SER A 303 -5.44 -26.51 -8.97
N GLY A 304 -5.30 -27.02 -7.75
CA GLY A 304 -4.08 -27.70 -7.28
C GLY A 304 -3.85 -27.53 -5.77
N GLY A 305 -2.80 -28.16 -5.24
CA GLY A 305 -2.40 -27.99 -3.84
C GLY A 305 -1.77 -26.63 -3.59
N VAL A 306 -1.97 -26.09 -2.38
CA VAL A 306 -1.30 -24.87 -1.90
C VAL A 306 -0.68 -25.08 -0.53
N ARG A 307 0.51 -24.53 -0.31
CA ARG A 307 1.22 -24.52 0.96
C ARG A 307 1.25 -23.09 1.50
N GLY A 308 0.63 -22.86 2.65
CA GLY A 308 0.73 -21.63 3.41
C GLY A 308 1.79 -21.74 4.49
N ARG A 309 2.10 -20.61 5.13
CA ARG A 309 3.10 -20.49 6.20
C ARG A 309 2.50 -19.85 7.44
N LEU A 310 3.09 -20.11 8.60
CA LEU A 310 2.79 -19.36 9.81
C LEU A 310 3.11 -17.88 9.57
N ALA A 311 2.21 -17.00 9.98
CA ALA A 311 2.43 -15.56 9.92
C ALA A 311 3.59 -15.15 10.82
N TRP A 312 4.23 -14.03 10.49
CA TRP A 312 5.40 -13.51 11.19
C TRP A 312 5.13 -13.23 12.68
N ASP A 313 3.89 -12.87 13.02
CA ASP A 313 3.44 -12.65 14.40
C ASP A 313 3.11 -13.96 15.17
N GLY A 314 3.21 -15.11 14.51
CA GLY A 314 3.01 -16.43 15.10
C GLY A 314 1.55 -16.81 15.42
N ASN A 315 0.58 -15.95 15.09
CA ASN A 315 -0.81 -16.04 15.56
C ASN A 315 -1.74 -16.85 14.62
N TYR A 316 -1.46 -16.84 13.33
CA TYR A 316 -2.29 -17.48 12.30
C TYR A 316 -1.46 -18.04 11.14
N PHE A 317 -2.07 -18.90 10.30
CA PHE A 317 -1.47 -19.31 9.03
C PHE A 317 -1.99 -18.43 7.89
N ALA A 318 -1.10 -18.08 6.96
CA ALA A 318 -1.40 -17.30 5.77
C ALA A 318 -1.10 -18.10 4.50
N PHE A 319 -2.03 -18.05 3.55
CA PHE A 319 -1.82 -18.44 2.17
C PHE A 319 -1.97 -17.18 1.32
N LEU A 320 -0.89 -16.72 0.69
CA LEU A 320 -0.83 -15.48 -0.05
C LEU A 320 -0.80 -15.75 -1.56
N GLY A 321 -1.44 -14.87 -2.34
CA GLY A 321 -1.26 -14.85 -3.79
C GLY A 321 -1.86 -16.06 -4.52
N ILE A 322 -2.94 -16.67 -4.02
CA ILE A 322 -3.61 -17.79 -4.71
C ILE A 322 -4.39 -17.24 -5.92
N PRO A 323 -4.11 -17.68 -7.16
CA PRO A 323 -4.87 -17.25 -8.32
C PRO A 323 -6.33 -17.72 -8.23
N TYR A 324 -7.28 -16.79 -8.34
CA TYR A 324 -8.71 -17.11 -8.46
C TYR A 324 -9.24 -16.94 -9.88
N ALA A 325 -8.45 -16.35 -10.77
CA ALA A 325 -8.72 -16.20 -12.19
C ALA A 325 -7.41 -16.26 -12.99
N ALA A 326 -7.52 -16.46 -14.30
CA ALA A 326 -6.36 -16.36 -15.20
C ALA A 326 -5.90 -14.91 -15.36
N ALA A 327 -4.60 -14.72 -15.63
CA ALA A 327 -4.01 -13.42 -15.90
C ALA A 327 -4.79 -12.67 -17.01
N PRO A 328 -5.28 -11.45 -16.75
CA PRO A 328 -6.04 -10.65 -17.71
C PRO A 328 -5.10 -9.91 -18.70
N THR A 329 -4.15 -10.60 -19.30
CA THR A 329 -3.16 -10.04 -20.24
C THR A 329 -3.56 -10.27 -21.70
N GLY A 330 -2.91 -9.55 -22.62
CA GLY A 330 -3.13 -9.70 -24.06
C GLY A 330 -4.61 -9.58 -24.45
N LEU A 331 -5.14 -10.59 -25.15
CA LEU A 331 -6.55 -10.61 -25.59
C LEU A 331 -7.58 -10.75 -24.46
N LEU A 332 -7.15 -11.08 -23.23
CA LEU A 332 -7.99 -11.13 -22.03
C LEU A 332 -8.04 -9.79 -21.28
N ARG A 333 -7.16 -8.84 -21.64
CA ARG A 333 -7.18 -7.48 -21.09
C ARG A 333 -8.54 -6.86 -21.33
N LEU A 334 -9.04 -6.13 -20.32
CA LEU A 334 -10.35 -5.45 -20.29
C LEU A 334 -11.60 -6.37 -20.29
N LYS A 335 -11.44 -7.69 -20.50
CA LYS A 335 -12.54 -8.65 -20.54
C LYS A 335 -12.87 -9.21 -19.16
N ALA A 336 -14.03 -9.86 -19.03
CA ALA A 336 -14.37 -10.64 -17.85
C ALA A 336 -13.28 -11.72 -17.55
N PRO A 337 -12.97 -11.98 -16.28
CA PRO A 337 -11.94 -12.95 -15.89
C PRO A 337 -12.29 -14.36 -16.36
N ARG A 338 -11.26 -15.10 -16.77
CA ARG A 338 -11.37 -16.54 -17.09
C ARG A 338 -11.04 -17.38 -15.86
N PRO A 339 -11.45 -18.66 -15.81
CA PRO A 339 -11.13 -19.57 -14.71
C PRO A 339 -9.62 -19.59 -14.41
N PRO A 340 -9.22 -19.80 -13.13
CA PRO A 340 -7.81 -19.83 -12.75
C PRO A 340 -7.06 -20.97 -13.44
N PRO A 341 -5.75 -20.80 -13.71
CA PRO A 341 -4.93 -21.89 -14.22
C PRO A 341 -4.92 -23.05 -13.22
N ALA A 342 -4.82 -24.28 -13.75
CA ALA A 342 -4.58 -25.46 -12.94
C ALA A 342 -3.09 -25.80 -12.92
N TRP A 343 -2.60 -26.33 -11.82
CA TRP A 343 -1.21 -26.76 -11.64
C TRP A 343 -1.15 -28.14 -10.98
N ASN A 344 -0.09 -28.88 -11.28
CA ASN A 344 0.19 -30.15 -10.64
C ASN A 344 0.99 -29.95 -9.35
N GLY A 345 0.72 -30.76 -8.33
CA GLY A 345 1.45 -30.71 -7.06
C GLY A 345 0.98 -29.59 -6.14
N THR A 346 1.90 -29.04 -5.34
CA THR A 346 1.63 -28.02 -4.32
C THR A 346 2.42 -26.75 -4.62
N MET A 347 1.72 -25.63 -4.83
CA MET A 347 2.31 -24.30 -5.02
C MET A 347 2.56 -23.64 -3.65
N ALA A 348 3.69 -22.96 -3.49
CA ALA A 348 3.92 -22.10 -2.32
C ALA A 348 3.06 -20.84 -2.44
N ALA A 349 2.11 -20.66 -1.52
CA ALA A 349 1.21 -19.52 -1.49
C ALA A 349 1.86 -18.38 -0.69
N GLU A 350 2.87 -17.75 -1.28
CA GLU A 350 3.68 -16.69 -0.66
C GLU A 350 3.82 -15.46 -1.56
N ARG A 351 3.17 -15.45 -2.73
CA ARG A 351 3.26 -14.35 -3.71
C ARG A 351 2.52 -13.12 -3.20
N THR A 352 3.22 -11.98 -3.16
CA THR A 352 2.65 -10.66 -2.91
C THR A 352 2.70 -9.85 -4.21
N VAL A 353 1.54 -9.49 -4.74
CA VAL A 353 1.43 -8.72 -5.98
C VAL A 353 0.29 -7.72 -5.87
N VAL A 354 0.40 -6.60 -6.58
CA VAL A 354 -0.66 -5.60 -6.71
C VAL A 354 -1.05 -5.45 -8.17
N CYS A 355 -2.33 -5.16 -8.43
CA CYS A 355 -2.78 -4.80 -9.77
C CYS A 355 -2.16 -3.47 -10.21
N PRO A 356 -2.07 -3.20 -11.53
CA PRO A 356 -1.41 -2.00 -12.01
C PRO A 356 -2.09 -0.75 -11.48
N GLN A 357 -1.31 0.14 -10.87
CA GLN A 357 -1.77 1.37 -10.26
C GLN A 357 -0.61 2.35 -10.16
N GLN A 358 -0.86 3.65 -10.40
CA GLN A 358 0.14 4.71 -10.24
C GLN A 358 1.50 4.47 -10.96
N GLY A 359 1.50 3.68 -12.04
CA GLY A 359 2.72 3.34 -12.78
C GLY A 359 3.50 2.13 -12.30
N VAL A 360 3.02 1.41 -11.27
CA VAL A 360 3.61 0.17 -10.72
C VAL A 360 2.61 -0.99 -10.76
N GLY A 361 3.05 -2.21 -10.45
CA GLY A 361 2.22 -3.42 -10.37
C GLY A 361 2.18 -4.24 -11.67
N GLU A 362 1.55 -5.42 -11.59
CA GLU A 362 1.52 -6.42 -12.67
C GLU A 362 0.08 -6.73 -13.08
N GLU A 363 -0.16 -7.03 -14.36
CA GLU A 363 -1.50 -7.42 -14.80
C GLU A 363 -1.92 -8.81 -14.33
N ASP A 364 -0.98 -9.73 -14.13
CA ASP A 364 -1.24 -11.01 -13.47
C ASP A 364 -1.39 -10.82 -11.95
N CYS A 365 -2.46 -10.14 -11.55
CA CYS A 365 -2.70 -9.74 -10.17
C CYS A 365 -4.00 -10.31 -9.57
N LEU A 366 -4.74 -11.15 -10.30
CA LEU A 366 -6.04 -11.68 -9.89
C LEU A 366 -5.88 -12.83 -8.88
N VAL A 367 -5.38 -12.45 -7.71
CA VAL A 367 -5.05 -13.33 -6.60
C VAL A 367 -5.82 -12.95 -5.33
N LEU A 368 -5.98 -13.92 -4.45
CA LEU A 368 -6.52 -13.74 -3.11
C LEU A 368 -5.61 -14.35 -2.05
N ASN A 369 -5.77 -13.88 -0.83
CA ASN A 369 -5.08 -14.37 0.35
C ASN A 369 -6.10 -15.03 1.28
N VAL A 370 -5.72 -16.10 1.98
CA VAL A 370 -6.55 -16.77 2.98
C VAL A 370 -5.79 -16.84 4.30
N PHE A 371 -6.40 -16.35 5.37
CA PHE A 371 -5.84 -16.34 6.72
C PHE A 371 -6.70 -17.22 7.62
N VAL A 372 -6.06 -18.21 8.26
CA VAL A 372 -6.75 -19.23 9.06
C VAL A 372 -6.14 -19.34 10.46
N PRO A 373 -6.94 -19.64 11.50
CA PRO A 373 -6.42 -19.76 12.86
C PRO A 373 -5.35 -20.86 12.97
N LYS A 374 -4.33 -20.62 13.79
CA LYS A 374 -3.28 -21.61 14.07
C LYS A 374 -3.84 -22.91 14.66
N ILE A 375 -4.79 -22.78 15.58
CA ILE A 375 -5.49 -23.92 16.18
C ILE A 375 -6.65 -24.33 15.28
N LYS A 376 -6.56 -25.54 14.72
CA LYS A 376 -7.62 -26.09 13.88
C LYS A 376 -8.95 -26.14 14.62
N ALA A 377 -9.95 -25.42 14.09
CA ALA A 377 -11.29 -25.42 14.65
C ALA A 377 -11.98 -26.80 14.51
N LYS A 378 -12.80 -27.15 15.50
CA LYS A 378 -13.61 -28.39 15.48
C LYS A 378 -14.77 -28.34 14.49
N ARG A 379 -15.19 -27.14 14.08
CA ARG A 379 -16.32 -26.89 13.18
C ARG A 379 -15.88 -25.90 12.10
N ALA A 380 -16.56 -25.93 10.97
CA ALA A 380 -16.34 -24.96 9.90
C ALA A 380 -16.59 -23.52 10.39
N LEU A 381 -15.65 -22.63 10.11
CA LEU A 381 -15.64 -21.24 10.58
C LEU A 381 -16.40 -20.33 9.61
N PRO A 382 -17.06 -19.28 10.11
CA PRO A 382 -17.58 -18.24 9.22
C PRO A 382 -16.42 -17.53 8.50
N VAL A 383 -16.71 -17.00 7.32
CA VAL A 383 -15.71 -16.42 6.42
C VAL A 383 -16.02 -14.94 6.21
N LEU A 384 -15.03 -14.08 6.37
CA LEU A 384 -15.07 -12.67 6.02
C LEU A 384 -14.23 -12.46 4.76
N VAL A 385 -14.84 -11.97 3.68
CA VAL A 385 -14.14 -11.61 2.44
C VAL A 385 -14.05 -10.09 2.36
N TYR A 386 -12.83 -9.55 2.41
CA TYR A 386 -12.56 -8.12 2.35
C TYR A 386 -12.26 -7.68 0.91
N ILE A 387 -12.98 -6.65 0.46
CA ILE A 387 -12.83 -5.96 -0.82
C ILE A 387 -12.31 -4.57 -0.54
N HIS A 388 -11.06 -4.30 -0.93
CA HIS A 388 -10.37 -3.06 -0.58
C HIS A 388 -10.98 -1.81 -1.24
N GLY A 389 -10.78 -0.65 -0.60
CA GLY A 389 -11.06 0.67 -1.15
C GLY A 389 -9.93 1.20 -2.04
N GLY A 390 -9.93 2.52 -2.26
CA GLY A 390 -8.88 3.22 -3.03
C GLY A 390 -9.40 3.88 -4.30
N SER A 391 -10.64 4.40 -4.24
CA SER A 391 -11.28 5.16 -5.32
C SER A 391 -11.31 4.44 -6.69
N PHE A 392 -11.31 3.10 -6.70
CA PHE A 392 -11.14 2.25 -7.89
C PHE A 392 -9.82 2.44 -8.64
N ARG A 393 -8.83 3.16 -8.10
CA ARG A 393 -7.58 3.54 -8.79
C ARG A 393 -6.33 2.89 -8.21
N TYR A 394 -6.35 2.63 -6.91
CA TYR A 394 -5.26 2.03 -6.15
C TYR A 394 -5.83 1.12 -5.05
N GLY A 395 -4.94 0.42 -4.35
CA GLY A 395 -5.27 -0.55 -3.32
C GLY A 395 -4.92 -1.99 -3.71
N ALA A 396 -4.92 -2.86 -2.71
CA ALA A 396 -4.67 -4.28 -2.84
C ALA A 396 -5.28 -5.03 -1.64
N GLY A 397 -5.42 -6.34 -1.75
CA GLY A 397 -5.75 -7.20 -0.62
C GLY A 397 -4.58 -7.28 0.36
N PRO A 398 -4.74 -6.82 1.62
CA PRO A 398 -3.65 -6.86 2.61
C PRO A 398 -3.08 -8.27 2.79
N THR A 399 -1.76 -8.38 2.94
CA THR A 399 -1.04 -9.65 3.11
C THR A 399 -0.69 -9.93 4.59
N ARG A 400 -1.02 -8.99 5.48
CA ARG A 400 -0.77 -9.00 6.92
C ARG A 400 -1.88 -8.28 7.68
N GLY A 401 -1.85 -8.34 9.02
CA GLY A 401 -2.79 -7.63 9.89
C GLY A 401 -4.09 -8.40 10.18
N ALA A 402 -4.13 -9.71 9.90
CA ALA A 402 -5.36 -10.50 10.02
C ALA A 402 -5.71 -10.91 11.47
N ALA A 403 -4.81 -10.70 12.43
CA ALA A 403 -4.95 -11.19 13.81
C ALA A 403 -6.28 -10.77 14.50
N PRO A 404 -6.72 -9.49 14.46
CA PRO A 404 -7.96 -9.06 15.12
C PRO A 404 -9.21 -9.83 14.67
N ILE A 405 -9.20 -10.35 13.44
CA ILE A 405 -10.31 -11.13 12.87
C ILE A 405 -10.10 -12.63 13.11
N VAL A 406 -8.90 -13.14 12.84
CA VAL A 406 -8.62 -14.57 12.84
C VAL A 406 -8.65 -15.16 14.24
N GLU A 407 -8.15 -14.43 15.24
CA GLU A 407 -8.16 -14.86 16.64
C GLU A 407 -9.58 -15.00 17.20
N GLN A 408 -10.53 -14.29 16.61
CA GLN A 408 -11.94 -14.45 16.94
C GLN A 408 -12.59 -15.68 16.30
N GLY A 409 -11.83 -16.55 15.64
CA GLY A 409 -12.36 -17.75 14.98
C GLY A 409 -13.17 -17.41 13.72
N VAL A 410 -12.68 -16.47 12.93
CA VAL A 410 -13.20 -16.12 11.60
C VAL A 410 -12.08 -16.33 10.59
N ILE A 411 -12.38 -16.92 9.42
CA ILE A 411 -11.41 -16.95 8.33
C ILE A 411 -11.49 -15.64 7.58
N LEU A 412 -10.36 -14.95 7.43
CA LEU A 412 -10.27 -13.74 6.61
C LEU A 412 -9.78 -14.13 5.22
N VAL A 413 -10.44 -13.61 4.19
CA VAL A 413 -10.00 -13.64 2.81
C VAL A 413 -9.85 -12.20 2.34
N THR A 414 -8.70 -11.83 1.81
CA THR A 414 -8.49 -10.54 1.14
C THR A 414 -8.22 -10.81 -0.33
N MET A 415 -8.50 -9.85 -1.21
CA MET A 415 -8.30 -10.07 -2.64
C MET A 415 -7.87 -8.80 -3.37
N ASN A 416 -7.20 -8.99 -4.49
CA ASN A 416 -7.01 -7.96 -5.49
C ASN A 416 -8.17 -7.98 -6.49
N TYR A 417 -8.40 -6.87 -7.18
CA TYR A 417 -9.25 -6.80 -8.39
C TYR A 417 -8.72 -5.69 -9.31
N ARG A 418 -9.02 -5.74 -10.61
CA ARG A 418 -8.51 -4.72 -11.56
C ARG A 418 -9.05 -3.33 -11.26
N LEU A 419 -8.19 -2.33 -11.50
CA LEU A 419 -8.42 -0.92 -11.16
C LEU A 419 -8.36 -0.02 -12.40
N GLY A 420 -8.84 1.22 -12.25
CA GLY A 420 -8.80 2.27 -13.27
C GLY A 420 -9.36 1.82 -14.61
N PRO A 421 -8.76 2.25 -15.74
CA PRO A 421 -9.23 1.82 -17.06
C PRO A 421 -9.14 0.31 -17.27
N LEU A 422 -8.20 -0.40 -16.63
CA LEU A 422 -8.05 -1.84 -16.80
C LEU A 422 -9.21 -2.64 -16.16
N GLY A 423 -9.83 -2.09 -15.10
CA GLY A 423 -10.95 -2.71 -14.40
C GLY A 423 -12.32 -2.14 -14.75
N PHE A 424 -12.39 -0.88 -15.18
CA PHE A 424 -13.65 -0.15 -15.27
C PHE A 424 -13.85 0.61 -16.60
N LEU A 425 -13.07 0.30 -17.63
CA LEU A 425 -13.39 0.75 -18.98
C LEU A 425 -14.74 0.16 -19.43
N CYS A 426 -15.65 1.03 -19.86
CA CYS A 426 -17.00 0.67 -20.26
C CYS A 426 -17.35 1.38 -21.57
N LEU A 427 -17.37 0.62 -22.66
CA LEU A 427 -17.53 1.14 -24.02
C LEU A 427 -18.89 0.81 -24.65
N GLY A 428 -19.69 -0.03 -24.00
CA GLY A 428 -21.02 -0.42 -24.50
C GLY A 428 -20.98 -1.35 -25.71
N ILE A 429 -19.87 -2.07 -25.88
CA ILE A 429 -19.64 -3.14 -26.86
C ILE A 429 -19.35 -4.46 -26.12
N ASP A 430 -19.48 -5.59 -26.79
CA ASP A 430 -19.38 -6.92 -26.17
C ASP A 430 -17.96 -7.26 -25.70
N GLU A 431 -16.91 -6.70 -26.31
CA GLU A 431 -15.52 -6.91 -25.88
C GLU A 431 -15.11 -6.06 -24.67
N ALA A 432 -15.81 -4.95 -24.42
CA ALA A 432 -15.61 -4.06 -23.28
C ALA A 432 -16.95 -3.55 -22.72
N PRO A 433 -17.78 -4.46 -22.17
CA PRO A 433 -19.11 -4.14 -21.69
C PRO A 433 -19.08 -3.27 -20.43
N GLY A 434 -17.97 -3.28 -19.69
CA GLY A 434 -17.78 -2.58 -18.42
C GLY A 434 -17.49 -3.54 -17.27
N ASN A 435 -17.20 -2.96 -16.10
CA ASN A 435 -17.25 -3.65 -14.82
C ASN A 435 -16.33 -4.89 -14.67
N ALA A 436 -15.22 -4.95 -15.41
CA ALA A 436 -14.27 -6.07 -15.32
C ALA A 436 -13.75 -6.28 -13.87
N GLY A 437 -13.53 -5.21 -13.11
CA GLY A 437 -13.17 -5.27 -11.69
C GLY A 437 -14.28 -5.84 -10.78
N LEU A 438 -15.56 -5.59 -11.08
CA LEU A 438 -16.66 -6.27 -10.37
C LEU A 438 -16.78 -7.75 -10.77
N GLN A 439 -16.48 -8.08 -12.02
CA GLN A 439 -16.42 -9.47 -12.47
C GLN A 439 -15.29 -10.23 -11.79
N ASP A 440 -14.15 -9.59 -11.54
CA ASP A 440 -13.05 -10.14 -10.77
C ASP A 440 -13.50 -10.49 -9.34
N GLN A 441 -14.26 -9.59 -8.70
CA GLN A 441 -14.87 -9.84 -7.38
C GLN A 441 -15.85 -11.02 -7.39
N LEU A 442 -16.70 -11.13 -8.42
CA LEU A 442 -17.58 -12.30 -8.59
C LEU A 442 -16.78 -13.60 -8.76
N ALA A 443 -15.69 -13.58 -9.54
CA ALA A 443 -14.84 -14.74 -9.73
C ALA A 443 -14.18 -15.19 -8.42
N ALA A 444 -13.65 -14.25 -7.62
CA ALA A 444 -13.10 -14.56 -6.31
C ALA A 444 -14.15 -15.10 -5.34
N LEU A 445 -15.36 -14.54 -5.31
CA LEU A 445 -16.45 -15.06 -4.47
C LEU A 445 -16.87 -16.48 -4.88
N ARG A 446 -16.91 -16.78 -6.18
CA ARG A 446 -17.13 -18.16 -6.69
C ARG A 446 -15.99 -19.10 -6.28
N TRP A 447 -14.75 -18.62 -6.31
CA TRP A 447 -13.61 -19.36 -5.80
C TRP A 447 -13.77 -19.67 -4.32
N VAL A 448 -14.16 -18.68 -3.49
CA VAL A 448 -14.40 -18.85 -2.04
C VAL A 448 -15.49 -19.89 -1.80
N LYS A 449 -16.65 -19.77 -2.48
CA LYS A 449 -17.75 -20.74 -2.37
C LYS A 449 -17.31 -22.17 -2.66
N THR A 450 -16.39 -22.35 -3.59
CA THR A 450 -15.93 -23.67 -4.03
C THR A 450 -14.84 -24.24 -3.13
N ASN A 451 -13.90 -23.39 -2.70
CA ASN A 451 -12.63 -23.83 -2.12
C ASN A 451 -12.52 -23.64 -0.60
N ILE A 452 -13.23 -22.68 -0.01
CA ILE A 452 -12.93 -22.24 1.38
C ILE A 452 -13.14 -23.34 2.44
N LYS A 453 -13.96 -24.35 2.14
CA LYS A 453 -14.13 -25.55 2.98
C LYS A 453 -12.82 -26.30 3.25
N ASN A 454 -11.89 -26.28 2.30
CA ASN A 454 -10.60 -26.94 2.42
C ASN A 454 -9.62 -26.17 3.31
N PHE A 455 -9.95 -24.92 3.63
CA PHE A 455 -9.25 -24.05 4.58
C PHE A 455 -9.94 -24.04 5.96
N GLY A 456 -11.00 -24.84 6.15
CA GLY A 456 -11.78 -24.89 7.39
C GLY A 456 -12.94 -23.91 7.46
N GLY A 457 -13.28 -23.22 6.36
CA GLY A 457 -14.38 -22.28 6.28
C GLY A 457 -15.72 -22.92 5.92
N ASP A 458 -16.81 -22.23 6.25
CA ASP A 458 -18.17 -22.60 5.84
C ASP A 458 -18.59 -21.75 4.62
N PRO A 459 -18.71 -22.33 3.42
CA PRO A 459 -19.10 -21.60 2.22
C PRO A 459 -20.53 -21.03 2.29
N ASN A 460 -21.35 -21.44 3.26
CA ASN A 460 -22.70 -20.90 3.47
C ASN A 460 -22.76 -19.79 4.52
N ARG A 461 -21.62 -19.47 5.16
CA ARG A 461 -21.49 -18.39 6.15
C ARG A 461 -20.42 -17.38 5.73
N VAL A 462 -20.49 -16.98 4.47
CA VAL A 462 -19.64 -15.93 3.88
C VAL A 462 -20.26 -14.56 4.14
N THR A 463 -19.46 -13.63 4.64
CA THR A 463 -19.80 -12.21 4.78
C THR A 463 -18.82 -11.42 3.90
N ILE A 464 -19.33 -10.56 3.01
CA ILE A 464 -18.49 -9.63 2.26
C ILE A 464 -18.37 -8.30 3.00
N TYR A 465 -17.21 -7.67 2.96
CA TYR A 465 -16.95 -6.41 3.64
C TYR A 465 -16.08 -5.55 2.73
N GLY A 466 -16.43 -4.27 2.58
CA GLY A 466 -15.60 -3.32 1.86
C GLY A 466 -15.66 -1.93 2.47
N THR A 467 -14.63 -1.15 2.14
CA THR A 467 -14.42 0.22 2.60
C THR A 467 -14.26 1.13 1.38
N ASP A 468 -14.76 2.37 1.42
CA ASP A 468 -14.70 3.34 0.30
C ASP A 468 -15.25 2.73 -1.01
N SER A 469 -14.46 2.70 -2.10
CA SER A 469 -14.83 2.08 -3.37
C SER A 469 -15.15 0.58 -3.24
N GLY A 470 -14.52 -0.11 -2.29
CA GLY A 470 -14.84 -1.48 -1.95
C GLY A 470 -16.23 -1.62 -1.30
N ALA A 471 -16.64 -0.64 -0.50
CA ALA A 471 -17.99 -0.60 0.08
C ALA A 471 -19.06 -0.36 -0.99
N ALA A 472 -18.77 0.53 -1.95
CA ALA A 472 -19.60 0.71 -3.13
C ALA A 472 -19.72 -0.60 -3.93
N CYS A 473 -18.60 -1.28 -4.20
CA CYS A 473 -18.59 -2.61 -4.82
C CYS A 473 -19.46 -3.63 -4.05
N VAL A 474 -19.35 -3.70 -2.72
CA VAL A 474 -20.15 -4.59 -1.88
C VAL A 474 -21.64 -4.31 -2.03
N GLU A 475 -22.06 -3.04 -1.97
CA GLU A 475 -23.48 -2.70 -2.15
C GLU A 475 -23.96 -3.04 -3.57
N LEU A 476 -23.15 -2.78 -4.60
CA LEU A 476 -23.46 -3.18 -5.97
C LEU A 476 -23.61 -4.70 -6.09
N LEU A 477 -22.72 -5.49 -5.50
CA LEU A 477 -22.85 -6.95 -5.46
C LEU A 477 -24.10 -7.38 -4.71
N VAL A 478 -24.49 -6.70 -3.63
CA VAL A 478 -25.74 -6.96 -2.89
C VAL A 478 -27.00 -6.67 -3.74
N LEU A 479 -26.91 -5.74 -4.68
CA LEU A 479 -27.98 -5.36 -5.61
C LEU A 479 -27.99 -6.19 -6.91
N SER A 480 -26.85 -6.77 -7.28
CA SER A 480 -26.69 -7.57 -8.48
C SER A 480 -27.37 -8.94 -8.36
N LYS A 481 -27.96 -9.42 -9.47
CA LYS A 481 -28.40 -10.81 -9.58
C LYS A 481 -27.25 -11.78 -9.86
N ALA A 482 -26.13 -11.29 -10.39
CA ALA A 482 -24.97 -12.11 -10.74
C ALA A 482 -24.24 -12.70 -9.53
N SER A 483 -24.50 -12.14 -8.34
CA SER A 483 -23.92 -12.52 -7.05
C SER A 483 -24.82 -13.39 -6.17
N THR A 484 -25.99 -13.79 -6.67
CA THR A 484 -26.98 -14.58 -5.92
C THR A 484 -26.32 -15.82 -5.30
N ASP A 485 -26.62 -16.06 -4.02
CA ASP A 485 -26.12 -17.19 -3.21
C ASP A 485 -24.59 -17.26 -2.97
N LEU A 486 -23.82 -16.23 -3.35
CA LEU A 486 -22.38 -16.17 -3.12
C LEU A 486 -22.00 -15.72 -1.70
N PHE A 487 -22.89 -15.03 -0.98
CA PHE A 487 -22.66 -14.60 0.40
C PHE A 487 -23.96 -14.50 1.17
N ALA A 488 -23.85 -14.57 2.50
CA ALA A 488 -24.96 -14.56 3.44
C ALA A 488 -25.18 -13.19 4.10
N ARG A 489 -24.15 -12.34 4.18
CA ARG A 489 -24.16 -11.03 4.86
C ARG A 489 -23.24 -10.04 4.14
N ALA A 490 -23.44 -8.75 4.38
CA ALA A 490 -22.56 -7.70 3.86
C ALA A 490 -22.30 -6.57 4.86
N VAL A 491 -21.09 -6.02 4.84
CA VAL A 491 -20.65 -4.85 5.62
C VAL A 491 -20.16 -3.78 4.66
N ILE A 492 -20.70 -2.57 4.81
CA ILE A 492 -20.51 -1.43 3.91
C ILE A 492 -19.98 -0.27 4.76
N GLU A 493 -18.69 0.02 4.66
CA GLU A 493 -18.03 1.08 5.45
C GLU A 493 -17.65 2.28 4.58
N SER A 494 -18.06 3.47 4.99
CA SER A 494 -17.61 4.74 4.42
C SER A 494 -17.74 4.79 2.89
N GLY A 495 -18.82 4.23 2.35
CA GLY A 495 -19.08 4.21 0.92
C GLY A 495 -20.42 3.60 0.61
N SER A 496 -20.93 3.81 -0.61
CA SER A 496 -22.23 3.27 -1.02
C SER A 496 -22.32 3.21 -2.54
N GLY A 497 -23.01 2.21 -3.07
CA GLY A 497 -23.38 2.16 -4.49
C GLY A 497 -24.25 3.34 -4.94
N SER A 498 -24.87 4.06 -3.99
CA SER A 498 -25.65 5.29 -4.25
C SER A 498 -24.83 6.57 -4.15
N ALA A 499 -23.53 6.49 -3.86
CA ALA A 499 -22.64 7.65 -3.87
C ALA A 499 -22.44 8.16 -5.31
N THR A 500 -22.22 9.46 -5.48
CA THR A 500 -22.10 10.09 -6.81
C THR A 500 -20.85 9.66 -7.57
N TRP A 501 -19.88 9.07 -6.87
CA TRP A 501 -18.62 8.56 -7.41
C TRP A 501 -18.63 7.05 -7.64
N ALA A 502 -19.67 6.34 -7.18
CA ALA A 502 -19.74 4.88 -7.23
C ALA A 502 -20.13 4.32 -8.60
N ILE A 503 -20.80 5.14 -9.41
CA ILE A 503 -21.16 4.81 -10.80
C ILE A 503 -20.65 5.94 -11.71
N ASP A 504 -19.91 5.58 -12.76
CA ASP A 504 -19.70 6.46 -13.90
C ASP A 504 -20.97 6.49 -14.75
N ASP A 505 -21.62 7.65 -14.81
CA ASP A 505 -22.86 7.86 -15.53
C ASP A 505 -22.64 8.21 -17.01
N ARG A 506 -21.41 8.51 -17.42
CA ARG A 506 -21.00 8.77 -18.81
C ARG A 506 -19.67 8.09 -19.14
N PRO A 507 -19.58 6.76 -19.02
CA PRO A 507 -18.34 6.01 -19.20
C PRO A 507 -17.71 6.17 -20.59
N LEU A 508 -18.53 6.30 -21.65
CA LEU A 508 -17.99 6.55 -22.99
C LEU A 508 -17.30 7.92 -23.08
N CYS A 509 -17.85 8.96 -22.44
CA CYS A 509 -17.20 10.27 -22.33
C CYS A 509 -15.91 10.19 -21.51
N THR A 510 -15.92 9.46 -20.40
CA THR A 510 -14.73 9.25 -19.58
C THR A 510 -13.62 8.60 -20.42
N ALA A 511 -13.95 7.54 -21.17
CA ALA A 511 -13.01 6.87 -22.07
C ALA A 511 -12.49 7.77 -23.19
N LYS A 512 -13.36 8.53 -23.87
CA LYS A 512 -12.97 9.47 -24.94
C LYS A 512 -12.07 10.60 -24.40
N ASN A 513 -12.45 11.20 -23.27
CA ASN A 513 -11.70 12.32 -22.71
C ASN A 513 -10.34 11.89 -22.15
N PHE A 514 -10.27 10.69 -21.55
CA PHE A 514 -9.00 10.12 -21.13
C PHE A 514 -8.07 9.83 -22.31
N ALA A 515 -8.60 9.31 -23.42
CA ALA A 515 -7.82 8.97 -24.62
C ALA A 515 -7.10 10.19 -25.24
N LYS A 516 -7.62 11.41 -25.04
CA LYS A 516 -6.97 12.66 -25.50
C LYS A 516 -5.57 12.86 -24.92
N ALA A 517 -5.27 12.25 -23.77
CA ALA A 517 -3.93 12.31 -23.16
C ALA A 517 -2.86 11.57 -23.98
N PHE A 518 -3.26 10.74 -24.95
CA PHE A 518 -2.36 9.99 -25.83
C PHE A 518 -2.24 10.61 -27.23
N SER A 519 -2.62 11.88 -27.39
CA SER A 519 -2.56 12.63 -28.66
C SER A 519 -3.34 11.98 -29.81
N VAL A 520 -4.34 11.15 -29.50
CA VAL A 520 -5.24 10.58 -30.50
C VAL A 520 -6.49 11.43 -30.57
N SER A 521 -6.55 12.32 -31.56
CA SER A 521 -7.55 13.40 -31.63
C SER A 521 -8.91 12.99 -32.20
N GLU A 522 -9.09 11.75 -32.66
CA GLU A 522 -10.27 11.34 -33.44
C GLU A 522 -10.79 9.92 -33.13
N LEU A 523 -10.81 9.49 -31.87
CA LEU A 523 -11.41 8.20 -31.49
C LEU A 523 -12.90 8.34 -31.21
N GLU A 524 -13.70 8.46 -32.27
CA GLU A 524 -15.16 8.50 -32.15
C GLU A 524 -15.80 7.12 -31.99
N HIS A 525 -15.14 6.07 -32.49
CA HIS A 525 -15.68 4.72 -32.49
C HIS A 525 -15.18 3.88 -31.30
N PRO A 526 -16.08 3.20 -30.55
CA PRO A 526 -15.72 2.35 -29.42
C PRO A 526 -14.61 1.33 -29.68
N HIS A 527 -14.59 0.67 -30.85
CA HIS A 527 -13.55 -0.30 -31.19
C HIS A 527 -12.15 0.33 -31.32
N LYS A 528 -12.06 1.59 -31.75
CA LYS A 528 -10.78 2.31 -31.82
C LYS A 528 -10.29 2.74 -30.44
N LEU A 529 -11.20 3.07 -29.52
CA LEU A 529 -10.85 3.21 -28.11
C LEU A 529 -10.35 1.87 -27.55
N LEU A 530 -11.06 0.77 -27.81
CA LEU A 530 -10.65 -0.56 -27.35
C LEU A 530 -9.22 -0.91 -27.77
N GLU A 531 -8.88 -0.76 -29.05
CA GLU A 531 -7.53 -0.96 -29.58
C GLU A 531 -6.48 -0.16 -28.77
N LEU A 532 -6.71 1.15 -28.58
CA LEU A 532 -5.82 2.01 -27.79
C LEU A 532 -5.61 1.47 -26.36
N TYR A 533 -6.69 1.17 -25.63
CA TYR A 533 -6.59 0.70 -24.25
C TYR A 533 -5.97 -0.70 -24.14
N GLN A 534 -6.02 -1.50 -25.21
CA GLN A 534 -5.35 -2.80 -25.26
C GLN A 534 -3.86 -2.67 -25.56
N GLU A 535 -3.45 -1.71 -26.39
CA GLU A 535 -2.06 -1.52 -26.81
C GLU A 535 -1.21 -0.76 -25.78
N VAL A 536 -1.78 0.28 -25.13
CA VAL A 536 -1.01 1.12 -24.22
C VAL A 536 -0.53 0.32 -22.99
N PRO A 537 0.75 0.43 -22.58
CA PRO A 537 1.25 -0.25 -21.38
C PRO A 537 0.44 0.09 -20.12
N ALA A 538 0.18 -0.91 -19.27
CA ALA A 538 -0.60 -0.76 -18.04
C ALA A 538 -0.01 0.30 -17.08
N SER A 539 1.32 0.37 -16.98
CA SER A 539 2.03 1.37 -16.18
C SER A 539 1.76 2.79 -16.69
N LEU A 540 1.70 2.99 -18.00
CA LEU A 540 1.40 4.30 -18.58
C LEU A 540 -0.08 4.66 -18.40
N LEU A 541 -1.01 3.74 -18.67
CA LEU A 541 -2.45 3.94 -18.43
C LEU A 541 -2.71 4.39 -16.99
N THR A 542 -2.12 3.72 -16.02
CA THR A 542 -2.37 3.99 -14.59
C THR A 542 -1.71 5.28 -14.12
N ARG A 543 -0.53 5.64 -14.64
CA ARG A 543 0.12 6.93 -14.36
C ARG A 543 -0.68 8.12 -14.91
N VAL A 544 -1.21 7.98 -16.12
CA VAL A 544 -2.07 9.01 -16.73
C VAL A 544 -3.42 9.08 -16.00
N ASN A 545 -3.97 7.93 -15.58
CA ASN A 545 -5.22 7.86 -14.81
C ASN A 545 -5.16 8.65 -13.50
N GLU A 546 -4.04 8.62 -12.79
CA GLU A 546 -3.89 9.42 -11.56
C GLU A 546 -4.01 10.92 -11.85
N LYS A 547 -3.37 11.40 -12.92
CA LYS A 547 -3.45 12.82 -13.33
C LYS A 547 -4.86 13.19 -13.81
N PHE A 548 -5.48 12.31 -14.60
CA PHE A 548 -6.83 12.52 -15.11
C PHE A 548 -7.86 12.61 -13.98
N ALA A 549 -7.83 11.69 -13.02
CA ALA A 549 -8.73 11.71 -11.87
C ALA A 549 -8.58 12.98 -11.03
N ASN A 550 -7.36 13.50 -10.90
CA ASN A 550 -7.08 14.76 -10.18
C ASN A 550 -7.63 16.01 -10.87
N THR A 551 -8.14 15.92 -12.11
CA THR A 551 -8.81 17.03 -12.80
C THR A 551 -10.23 17.26 -12.30
N PHE A 552 -10.88 16.24 -11.73
CA PHE A 552 -12.25 16.35 -11.22
C PHE A 552 -12.29 17.08 -9.87
N THR A 553 -13.31 17.91 -9.68
CA THR A 553 -13.58 18.66 -8.43
C THR A 553 -14.97 18.36 -7.87
N ASP A 554 -15.86 17.81 -8.69
CA ASP A 554 -17.26 17.50 -8.41
C ASP A 554 -17.46 16.13 -7.73
N GLY A 555 -16.37 15.56 -7.21
CA GLY A 555 -16.34 14.30 -6.49
C GLY A 555 -16.26 13.04 -7.34
N ARG A 556 -16.23 13.12 -8.68
CA ARG A 556 -16.03 11.94 -9.53
C ARG A 556 -14.66 11.29 -9.35
N TYR A 557 -14.60 9.97 -9.51
CA TYR A 557 -13.36 9.20 -9.53
C TYR A 557 -12.83 8.88 -10.94
N GLY A 558 -13.58 9.22 -11.99
CA GLY A 558 -13.26 8.85 -13.37
C GLY A 558 -13.73 7.44 -13.67
N PHE A 559 -12.81 6.54 -14.04
CA PHE A 559 -13.14 5.14 -14.29
C PHE A 559 -13.65 4.46 -13.00
N ALA A 560 -14.96 4.24 -12.97
CA ALA A 560 -15.71 3.62 -11.89
C ALA A 560 -16.72 2.62 -12.51
N PRO A 561 -17.40 1.78 -11.71
CA PRO A 561 -18.42 0.91 -12.25
C PRO A 561 -19.45 1.66 -13.11
N CYS A 562 -19.96 1.04 -14.18
CA CYS A 562 -20.96 1.64 -15.06
C CYS A 562 -22.27 0.83 -15.05
N VAL A 563 -23.34 1.43 -15.57
CA VAL A 563 -24.56 0.70 -15.92
C VAL A 563 -24.32 0.01 -17.28
N GLU A 564 -24.31 -1.32 -17.27
CA GLU A 564 -23.98 -2.15 -18.43
C GLU A 564 -25.16 -2.30 -19.39
N ARG A 565 -24.84 -2.27 -20.68
CA ARG A 565 -25.67 -2.84 -21.73
C ARG A 565 -25.59 -4.36 -21.63
N PRO A 566 -26.72 -5.07 -21.58
CA PRO A 566 -26.69 -6.53 -21.51
C PRO A 566 -26.25 -7.13 -22.85
N PHE A 567 -25.40 -8.16 -22.77
CA PHE A 567 -24.96 -8.98 -23.90
C PHE A 567 -25.19 -10.46 -23.56
N GLU A 568 -25.48 -11.30 -24.56
CA GLU A 568 -25.73 -12.73 -24.32
C GLU A 568 -24.47 -13.48 -23.86
N ALA A 569 -23.30 -13.10 -24.40
CA ALA A 569 -22.03 -13.79 -24.15
C ALA A 569 -21.38 -13.44 -22.81
N VAL A 570 -21.78 -12.33 -22.17
CA VAL A 570 -21.18 -11.81 -20.94
C VAL A 570 -22.26 -11.51 -19.92
N GLN A 571 -22.20 -12.17 -18.76
CA GLN A 571 -23.14 -11.92 -17.66
C GLN A 571 -22.92 -10.51 -17.12
N SER A 572 -23.86 -9.58 -17.29
CA SER A 572 -23.77 -8.25 -16.68
C SER A 572 -23.88 -8.29 -15.15
N VAL A 573 -23.17 -7.40 -14.47
CA VAL A 573 -23.25 -7.23 -13.01
C VAL A 573 -24.36 -6.25 -12.65
N ILE A 574 -24.38 -5.05 -13.26
CA ILE A 574 -25.33 -3.98 -12.95
C ILE A 574 -25.90 -3.40 -14.24
N THR A 575 -27.21 -3.55 -14.43
CA THR A 575 -27.92 -3.09 -15.65
C THR A 575 -28.88 -1.93 -15.36
N SER A 576 -28.85 -1.37 -14.16
CA SER A 576 -29.66 -0.21 -13.77
C SER A 576 -28.97 0.56 -12.63
N PRO A 577 -29.21 1.88 -12.48
CA PRO A 577 -28.68 2.65 -11.36
C PRO A 577 -29.08 2.05 -10.00
N PRO A 578 -28.18 2.02 -9.00
CA PRO A 578 -28.44 1.40 -7.69
C PRO A 578 -29.70 1.92 -6.97
N SER A 579 -29.96 3.23 -7.07
CA SER A 579 -31.17 3.87 -6.52
C SER A 579 -32.46 3.30 -7.12
N GLU A 580 -32.45 2.97 -8.42
CA GLU A 580 -33.58 2.37 -9.11
C GLU A 580 -33.77 0.90 -8.74
N ILE A 581 -32.67 0.14 -8.58
CA ILE A 581 -32.73 -1.25 -8.13
C ILE A 581 -33.34 -1.31 -6.72
N MET A 582 -32.84 -0.51 -5.78
CA MET A 582 -33.38 -0.45 -4.42
C MET A 582 -34.86 -0.09 -4.36
N ARG A 583 -35.31 0.77 -5.28
CA ARG A 583 -36.71 1.22 -5.35
C ARG A 583 -37.63 0.17 -5.96
N LYS A 584 -37.22 -0.47 -7.06
CA LYS A 584 -38.08 -1.35 -7.87
C LYS A 584 -37.99 -2.81 -7.47
N GLU A 585 -36.79 -3.31 -7.18
CA GLU A 585 -36.56 -4.74 -7.00
C GLU A 585 -36.88 -5.19 -5.57
N PRO A 586 -37.37 -6.44 -5.38
CA PRO A 586 -37.50 -7.00 -4.05
C PRO A 586 -36.11 -7.11 -3.42
N PRO A 587 -35.97 -6.77 -2.12
CA PRO A 587 -34.69 -6.89 -1.46
C PRO A 587 -34.23 -8.36 -1.42
N SER A 588 -32.94 -8.59 -1.64
CA SER A 588 -32.29 -9.82 -1.19
C SER A 588 -32.45 -9.95 0.33
N GLY A 589 -32.50 -11.19 0.83
CA GLY A 589 -32.60 -11.49 2.26
C GLY A 589 -31.30 -11.25 3.05
N VAL A 590 -30.27 -10.65 2.42
CA VAL A 590 -28.93 -10.45 2.98
C VAL A 590 -28.97 -9.35 4.07
N PRO A 591 -28.62 -9.65 5.33
CA PRO A 591 -28.45 -8.65 6.38
C PRO A 591 -27.26 -7.74 6.09
N LEU A 592 -27.41 -6.45 6.43
CA LEU A 592 -26.42 -5.41 6.16
C LEU A 592 -25.95 -4.73 7.46
N MET A 593 -24.67 -4.39 7.51
CA MET A 593 -24.12 -3.44 8.48
C MET A 593 -23.51 -2.27 7.71
N PHE A 594 -23.96 -1.06 8.00
CA PHE A 594 -23.37 0.18 7.49
C PHE A 594 -22.54 0.85 8.57
N ILE A 595 -21.37 1.36 8.18
CA ILE A 595 -20.45 2.06 9.07
C ILE A 595 -20.05 3.36 8.36
N PHE A 596 -20.00 4.47 9.08
CA PHE A 596 -19.42 5.72 8.61
C PHE A 596 -18.58 6.34 9.73
N ALA A 597 -17.63 7.20 9.37
CA ALA A 597 -16.76 7.89 10.30
C ALA A 597 -17.37 9.22 10.76
N SER A 598 -17.02 9.67 11.96
CA SER A 598 -17.49 10.95 12.51
C SER A 598 -17.05 12.18 11.69
N LEU A 599 -15.94 12.07 10.95
CA LEU A 599 -15.41 13.12 10.09
C LEU A 599 -14.90 12.53 8.75
N GLU A 600 -15.80 12.00 7.94
CA GLU A 600 -15.49 11.35 6.66
C GLU A 600 -14.63 12.17 5.70
N GLY A 601 -14.67 13.51 5.72
CA GLY A 601 -13.83 14.31 4.85
C GLY A 601 -12.33 14.20 5.17
N LEU A 602 -11.98 13.84 6.41
CA LEU A 602 -10.62 13.59 6.84
C LEU A 602 -10.12 12.29 6.21
N PHE A 603 -8.90 12.30 5.65
CA PHE A 603 -8.31 11.27 4.78
C PHE A 603 -8.97 11.12 3.41
N LEU A 604 -10.28 11.35 3.26
CA LEU A 604 -10.95 11.32 1.96
C LEU A 604 -10.52 12.48 1.05
N LYS A 605 -10.38 13.69 1.61
CA LYS A 605 -10.04 14.92 0.87
C LYS A 605 -8.95 15.77 1.50
N SER A 606 -8.22 15.21 2.47
CA SER A 606 -7.13 15.92 3.13
C SER A 606 -5.98 16.23 2.17
N ARG A 607 -5.62 15.25 1.33
CA ARG A 607 -4.52 15.39 0.37
C ARG A 607 -4.80 16.52 -0.63
N GLU A 608 -5.99 16.51 -1.23
CA GLU A 608 -6.39 17.47 -2.27
C GLU A 608 -6.46 18.91 -1.77
N TYR A 609 -6.72 19.12 -0.47
CA TYR A 609 -6.71 20.44 0.14
C TYR A 609 -5.40 21.18 -0.16
N TYR A 610 -4.27 20.50 0.05
CA TYR A 610 -2.94 21.07 -0.16
C TYR A 610 -2.37 20.76 -1.55
N THR A 611 -2.34 19.49 -1.96
CA THR A 611 -1.57 19.06 -3.13
C THR A 611 -2.22 19.43 -4.46
N LEU A 612 -3.56 19.53 -4.48
CA LEU A 612 -4.34 19.93 -5.66
C LEU A 612 -4.92 21.34 -5.54
N ASN A 613 -4.51 22.07 -4.51
CA ASN A 613 -4.92 23.44 -4.24
C ASN A 613 -6.44 23.62 -4.22
N TYR A 614 -7.18 22.64 -3.67
CA TYR A 614 -8.64 22.70 -3.61
C TYR A 614 -9.13 23.91 -2.83
N MET A 615 -8.44 24.30 -1.75
CA MET A 615 -8.81 25.46 -0.94
C MET A 615 -8.97 26.73 -1.79
N ASN A 616 -7.91 27.13 -2.52
CA ASN A 616 -7.96 28.36 -3.32
C ASN A 616 -8.90 28.23 -4.53
N ARG A 617 -9.00 27.04 -5.14
CA ARG A 617 -9.91 26.80 -6.27
C ARG A 617 -11.37 26.88 -5.84
N MET A 618 -11.72 26.34 -4.67
CA MET A 618 -13.05 26.44 -4.11
C MET A 618 -13.41 27.87 -3.74
N GLU A 619 -12.45 28.67 -3.26
CA GLU A 619 -12.68 30.10 -3.01
C GLU A 619 -12.92 30.89 -4.29
N ALA A 620 -12.16 30.57 -5.35
CA ALA A 620 -12.33 31.22 -6.65
C ALA A 620 -13.67 30.84 -7.32
N ASN A 621 -14.04 29.57 -7.30
CA ASN A 621 -15.25 29.08 -7.94
C ASN A 621 -15.85 27.86 -7.22
N PHE A 622 -16.63 28.11 -6.16
CA PHE A 622 -17.27 27.03 -5.40
C PHE A 622 -18.22 26.18 -6.24
N ALA A 623 -18.82 26.75 -7.30
CA ALA A 623 -19.80 26.03 -8.10
C ALA A 623 -19.18 24.81 -8.80
N GLU A 624 -17.91 24.86 -9.21
CA GLU A 624 -17.13 23.71 -9.76
C GLU A 624 -17.03 22.51 -8.84
N PHE A 625 -17.24 22.70 -7.53
CA PHE A 625 -17.13 21.64 -6.55
C PHE A 625 -18.46 21.00 -6.19
N LEU A 626 -19.59 21.54 -6.69
CA LEU A 626 -20.90 20.92 -6.48
C LEU A 626 -20.88 19.46 -6.99
N PRO A 627 -21.48 18.51 -6.26
CA PRO A 627 -21.43 17.11 -6.62
C PRO A 627 -21.97 16.82 -8.03
N SER A 628 -21.28 15.94 -8.76
CA SER A 628 -21.65 15.54 -10.13
C SER A 628 -23.03 14.91 -10.26
N GLY A 629 -23.59 14.41 -9.15
CA GLY A 629 -24.95 13.85 -9.10
C GLY A 629 -26.06 14.89 -9.11
N LEU A 630 -25.73 16.18 -9.06
CA LEU A 630 -26.70 17.27 -9.23
C LEU A 630 -26.77 17.71 -10.69
N ASN A 631 -27.97 18.02 -11.15
CA ASN A 631 -28.31 18.47 -12.49
C ASN A 631 -29.13 19.76 -12.38
N PHE A 632 -28.65 20.83 -13.00
CA PHE A 632 -29.25 22.17 -12.92
C PHE A 632 -29.65 22.65 -14.31
N ASP A 633 -30.81 23.28 -14.42
CA ASP A 633 -31.35 23.77 -15.69
C ASP A 633 -30.46 24.82 -16.38
N ASN A 634 -29.73 25.61 -15.59
CA ASN A 634 -28.83 26.65 -16.08
C ASN A 634 -27.79 27.05 -15.02
N GLU A 635 -26.78 27.79 -15.47
CA GLU A 635 -25.66 28.23 -14.66
C GLU A 635 -26.08 29.21 -13.54
N ILE A 636 -27.08 30.06 -13.76
CA ILE A 636 -27.59 31.00 -12.74
C ILE A 636 -28.10 30.20 -11.54
N LYS A 637 -28.92 29.17 -11.78
CA LYS A 637 -29.47 28.33 -10.72
C LYS A 637 -28.38 27.53 -10.01
N ARG A 638 -27.42 27.01 -10.76
CA ARG A 638 -26.26 26.32 -10.22
C ARG A 638 -25.46 27.23 -9.27
N ASN A 639 -25.18 28.46 -9.69
CA ASN A 639 -24.43 29.43 -8.88
C ASN A 639 -25.22 29.89 -7.64
N GLU A 640 -26.54 30.05 -7.74
CA GLU A 640 -27.43 30.30 -6.60
C GLU A 640 -27.30 29.19 -5.55
N LYS A 641 -27.40 27.92 -5.98
CA LYS A 641 -27.30 26.76 -5.07
C LYS A 641 -25.88 26.55 -4.56
N ALA A 642 -24.86 26.83 -5.36
CA ALA A 642 -23.47 26.84 -4.91
C ALA A 642 -23.26 27.82 -3.75
N ALA A 643 -23.80 29.05 -3.87
CA ALA A 643 -23.70 30.05 -2.81
C ALA A 643 -24.47 29.64 -1.54
N GLU A 644 -25.60 28.95 -1.68
CA GLU A 644 -26.36 28.39 -0.55
C GLU A 644 -25.55 27.31 0.18
N VAL A 645 -24.98 26.35 -0.55
CA VAL A 645 -24.14 25.28 0.01
C VAL A 645 -22.89 25.86 0.66
N ARG A 646 -22.21 26.83 0.01
CA ARG A 646 -21.06 27.51 0.60
C ARG A 646 -21.43 28.19 1.92
N ARG A 647 -22.57 28.89 1.96
CA ARG A 647 -23.03 29.55 3.19
C ARG A 647 -23.38 28.55 4.29
N PHE A 648 -23.93 27.40 3.94
CA PHE A 648 -24.27 26.36 4.90
C PHE A 648 -23.02 25.84 5.64
N TYR A 649 -21.91 25.58 4.94
CA TYR A 649 -20.69 25.04 5.55
C TYR A 649 -19.72 26.09 6.10
N PHE A 650 -19.63 27.26 5.45
CA PHE A 650 -18.59 28.25 5.72
C PHE A 650 -19.14 29.56 6.29
N ALA A 651 -20.46 29.74 6.37
CA ALA A 651 -21.09 31.01 6.76
C ALA A 651 -20.50 32.21 6.00
N LYS A 652 -19.75 33.08 6.69
CA LYS A 652 -19.01 34.22 6.11
C LYS A 652 -17.50 34.04 6.14
N GLU A 653 -17.01 32.91 6.62
CA GLU A 653 -15.59 32.61 6.74
C GLU A 653 -15.01 32.16 5.39
N THR A 654 -13.68 32.27 5.30
CA THR A 654 -12.91 31.64 4.22
C THR A 654 -12.75 30.15 4.52
N ILE A 655 -12.53 29.36 3.48
CA ILE A 655 -12.24 27.92 3.55
C ILE A 655 -10.96 27.69 4.34
N GLU A 656 -9.97 28.57 4.20
CA GLU A 656 -8.74 28.52 4.99
C GLU A 656 -8.98 28.67 6.50
N ASN A 657 -9.88 29.59 6.88
CA ASN A 657 -10.21 29.82 8.29
C ASN A 657 -11.16 28.75 8.84
N ASN A 658 -11.94 28.09 7.98
CA ASN A 658 -12.90 27.04 8.35
C ASN A 658 -12.61 25.72 7.63
N LYS A 659 -11.47 25.11 7.97
CA LYS A 659 -11.05 23.79 7.47
C LYS A 659 -12.01 22.68 7.87
N LEU A 660 -12.68 22.81 9.02
CA LEU A 660 -13.67 21.83 9.47
C LEU A 660 -14.91 21.84 8.54
N GLY A 661 -15.33 23.01 8.07
CA GLY A 661 -16.36 23.17 7.06
C GLY A 661 -16.00 22.48 5.73
N TYR A 662 -14.73 22.52 5.33
CA TYR A 662 -14.23 21.78 4.16
C TYR A 662 -14.37 20.26 4.34
N LEU A 663 -13.96 19.73 5.50
CA LEU A 663 -14.06 18.30 5.79
C LEU A 663 -15.52 17.84 5.90
N TRP A 664 -16.39 18.62 6.56
CA TRP A 664 -17.82 18.32 6.60
C TRP A 664 -18.46 18.37 5.22
N TYR A 665 -18.13 19.36 4.38
CA TYR A 665 -18.65 19.46 3.02
C TYR A 665 -18.40 18.17 2.21
N PHE A 666 -17.16 17.71 2.17
CA PHE A 666 -16.81 16.52 1.40
C PHE A 666 -17.31 15.24 2.05
N GLY A 667 -17.19 15.11 3.37
CA GLY A 667 -17.71 13.96 4.11
C GLY A 667 -19.22 13.80 3.95
N ASP A 668 -19.96 14.90 4.00
CA ASP A 668 -21.42 14.86 3.90
C ASP A 668 -21.90 14.59 2.47
N SER A 669 -21.34 15.32 1.50
CA SER A 669 -21.76 15.25 0.10
C SER A 669 -21.39 13.93 -0.58
N GLN A 670 -20.22 13.38 -0.25
CA GLN A 670 -19.69 12.17 -0.89
C GLN A 670 -20.01 10.89 -0.12
N ILE A 671 -20.07 10.92 1.21
CA ILE A 671 -20.23 9.71 2.04
C ILE A 671 -21.53 9.71 2.83
N LEU A 672 -21.68 10.62 3.80
CA LEU A 672 -22.73 10.55 4.84
C LEU A 672 -24.13 10.43 4.25
N ARG A 673 -24.47 11.30 3.29
CA ARG A 673 -25.78 11.29 2.60
C ARG A 673 -26.04 9.94 1.95
N ALA A 674 -25.03 9.38 1.26
CA ALA A 674 -25.16 8.15 0.50
C ALA A 674 -25.28 6.94 1.44
N VAL A 675 -24.39 6.83 2.44
CA VAL A 675 -24.36 5.72 3.41
C VAL A 675 -25.66 5.66 4.23
N VAL A 676 -26.04 6.77 4.87
CA VAL A 676 -27.25 6.80 5.71
C VAL A 676 -28.50 6.65 4.84
N GLY A 677 -28.53 7.30 3.67
CA GLY A 677 -29.62 7.18 2.71
C GLY A 677 -29.85 5.75 2.21
N ALA A 678 -28.78 5.04 1.86
CA ALA A 678 -28.82 3.64 1.44
C ALA A 678 -29.25 2.70 2.59
N ALA A 679 -28.70 2.91 3.80
CA ALA A 679 -29.09 2.15 4.98
C ALA A 679 -30.59 2.26 5.27
N GLU A 680 -31.14 3.49 5.23
CA GLU A 680 -32.58 3.71 5.38
C GLU A 680 -33.38 3.12 4.22
N ALA A 681 -32.92 3.24 2.97
CA ALA A 681 -33.61 2.70 1.80
C ALA A 681 -33.75 1.17 1.92
N HIS A 682 -32.68 0.47 2.28
CA HIS A 682 -32.71 -0.96 2.53
C HIS A 682 -33.64 -1.35 3.69
N ALA A 683 -33.58 -0.62 4.80
CA ALA A 683 -34.42 -0.93 5.96
C ALA A 683 -35.92 -0.67 5.67
N ARG A 684 -36.28 0.38 4.93
CA ARG A 684 -37.67 0.63 4.48
C ARG A 684 -38.22 -0.50 3.62
N ARG A 685 -37.35 -1.21 2.90
CA ARG A 685 -37.72 -2.38 2.09
C ARG A 685 -37.80 -3.66 2.93
N GLY A 686 -37.50 -3.62 4.23
CA GLY A 686 -37.59 -4.76 5.15
C GLY A 686 -36.31 -5.56 5.31
N ARG A 687 -35.16 -5.09 4.79
CA ARG A 687 -33.86 -5.73 5.10
C ARG A 687 -33.46 -5.50 6.55
N LEU A 688 -32.75 -6.47 7.11
CA LEU A 688 -32.09 -6.32 8.41
C LEU A 688 -30.88 -5.41 8.24
N VAL A 689 -30.91 -4.24 8.86
CA VAL A 689 -29.84 -3.23 8.75
C VAL A 689 -29.39 -2.78 10.14
N TYR A 690 -28.08 -2.73 10.36
CA TYR A 690 -27.44 -2.04 11.48
C TYR A 690 -26.66 -0.85 10.95
N LEU A 691 -26.65 0.26 11.69
CA LEU A 691 -25.92 1.49 11.33
C LEU A 691 -25.01 1.89 12.48
N MET A 692 -23.74 2.18 12.16
CA MET A 692 -22.71 2.61 13.10
C MET A 692 -22.05 3.90 12.66
N GLU A 693 -21.75 4.74 13.63
CA GLU A 693 -20.75 5.79 13.52
C GLU A 693 -19.47 5.32 14.24
N PHE A 694 -18.35 5.26 13.52
CA PHE A 694 -17.04 5.13 14.13
C PHE A 694 -16.50 6.53 14.44
N ALA A 695 -16.15 6.77 15.69
CA ALA A 695 -15.79 8.08 16.22
C ALA A 695 -14.54 8.02 17.12
N TYR A 696 -13.80 6.92 17.11
CA TYR A 696 -12.55 6.80 17.84
C TYR A 696 -11.38 7.26 16.96
N GLY A 697 -10.74 8.38 17.34
CA GLY A 697 -9.64 8.94 16.53
C GLY A 697 -8.29 8.21 16.64
N GLY A 698 -8.00 7.54 17.77
CA GLY A 698 -6.75 6.78 18.04
C GLY A 698 -5.41 7.50 17.78
N GLY A 699 -4.32 6.74 17.63
CA GLY A 699 -2.99 7.28 17.27
C GLY A 699 -2.85 7.81 15.82
N MET A 700 -3.78 7.46 14.92
CA MET A 700 -3.80 7.96 13.52
C MET A 700 -3.90 9.48 13.38
N ARG A 701 -4.32 10.15 14.45
CA ARG A 701 -4.39 11.61 14.61
C ARG A 701 -3.09 12.32 14.18
N ALA A 702 -1.93 11.73 14.43
CA ALA A 702 -0.64 12.41 14.26
C ALA A 702 -0.14 12.51 12.79
N ARG A 703 -0.76 11.79 11.83
CA ARG A 703 -0.19 11.61 10.48
C ARG A 703 -0.78 12.52 9.39
N ASP A 704 -1.86 13.25 9.67
CA ASP A 704 -2.53 14.13 8.68
C ASP A 704 -2.36 15.62 9.07
N PRO A 705 -1.72 16.46 8.23
CA PRO A 705 -1.55 17.89 8.53
C PRO A 705 -2.86 18.65 8.73
N LEU A 706 -3.95 18.27 8.04
CA LEU A 706 -5.26 18.88 8.24
C LEU A 706 -5.85 18.49 9.60
N TYR A 707 -5.59 17.27 10.07
CA TYR A 707 -6.06 16.83 11.38
C TYR A 707 -5.60 17.78 12.49
N ALA A 708 -4.30 18.08 12.56
CA ALA A 708 -3.72 18.92 13.62
C ALA A 708 -4.42 20.29 13.70
N SER A 709 -4.83 20.82 12.54
CA SER A 709 -5.49 22.12 12.45
C SER A 709 -6.96 22.13 12.88
N VAL A 710 -7.63 20.98 12.94
CA VAL A 710 -9.06 20.87 13.30
C VAL A 710 -9.31 20.13 14.61
N ALA A 711 -8.27 19.52 15.21
CA ALA A 711 -8.37 18.71 16.42
C ALA A 711 -8.98 19.44 17.63
N GLN A 712 -8.78 20.76 17.74
CA GLN A 712 -9.38 21.58 18.81
C GLN A 712 -10.87 21.82 18.61
N SER A 713 -11.32 21.89 17.35
CA SER A 713 -12.71 22.21 16.97
C SER A 713 -13.59 20.96 16.83
N ALA A 714 -12.97 19.80 16.58
CA ALA A 714 -13.61 18.50 16.55
C ALA A 714 -12.78 17.54 17.42
N PRO A 715 -13.09 17.38 18.72
CA PRO A 715 -12.32 16.49 19.58
C PRO A 715 -12.54 15.02 19.20
N ALA A 716 -11.43 14.29 19.04
CA ALA A 716 -11.35 12.86 18.72
C ALA A 716 -12.01 12.39 17.41
N PRO A 717 -11.89 13.09 16.26
CA PRO A 717 -12.57 12.70 15.04
C PRO A 717 -11.91 11.46 14.43
N ALA A 718 -12.71 10.43 14.16
CA ALA A 718 -12.32 9.38 13.23
C ALA A 718 -12.57 9.84 11.80
N GLY A 719 -11.57 9.63 10.93
CA GLY A 719 -11.63 9.92 9.52
C GLY A 719 -12.04 8.73 8.66
N HIS A 720 -12.06 8.95 7.36
CA HIS A 720 -12.42 7.95 6.37
C HIS A 720 -11.58 6.67 6.50
N ALA A 721 -12.24 5.52 6.41
CA ALA A 721 -11.61 4.19 6.53
C ALA A 721 -10.89 3.90 7.87
N HIS A 722 -11.09 4.72 8.91
CA HIS A 722 -10.46 4.46 10.21
C HIS A 722 -10.93 3.15 10.85
N PHE A 723 -12.20 2.78 10.71
CA PHE A 723 -12.67 1.51 11.26
C PHE A 723 -11.94 0.33 10.60
N ASN A 724 -11.77 0.35 9.28
CA ASN A 724 -10.94 -0.61 8.55
C ASN A 724 -9.50 -0.68 9.05
N ALA A 725 -8.90 0.48 9.32
CA ALA A 725 -7.53 0.59 9.80
C ALA A 725 -7.32 -0.17 11.14
N HIS A 726 -8.33 -0.13 12.02
CA HIS A 726 -8.30 -0.87 13.29
C HIS A 726 -8.53 -2.37 13.17
N VAL A 727 -9.25 -2.86 12.15
CA VAL A 727 -9.71 -4.28 12.11
C VAL A 727 -9.10 -5.14 11.00
N ILE A 728 -8.70 -4.55 9.86
CA ILE A 728 -8.09 -5.29 8.73
C ILE A 728 -6.62 -4.93 8.55
N LEU A 729 -6.28 -3.64 8.61
CA LEU A 729 -4.90 -3.19 8.38
C LEU A 729 -4.05 -3.31 9.64
N ASN A 730 -4.69 -3.27 10.82
CA ASN A 730 -4.08 -3.31 12.14
C ASN A 730 -2.88 -2.34 12.29
N ASN A 731 -2.98 -1.16 11.69
CA ASN A 731 -1.86 -0.20 11.55
C ASN A 731 -1.93 0.96 12.55
N THR A 732 -2.78 0.84 13.57
CA THR A 732 -3.21 1.96 14.43
C THR A 732 -3.04 1.69 15.93
N VAL A 733 -2.69 0.47 16.31
CA VAL A 733 -2.52 0.09 17.71
C VAL A 733 -1.19 0.62 18.22
N GLN A 734 -1.23 1.66 19.05
CA GLN A 734 -0.05 2.28 19.67
C GLN A 734 -0.22 2.42 21.20
N SER A 735 -1.40 2.13 21.72
CA SER A 735 -1.75 2.28 23.13
C SER A 735 -2.81 1.26 23.54
N ASP A 736 -2.99 1.06 24.85
CA ASP A 736 -4.06 0.21 25.40
C ASP A 736 -5.46 0.68 24.97
N SER A 737 -5.64 2.00 24.78
CA SER A 737 -6.91 2.56 24.30
C SER A 737 -7.15 2.21 22.83
N ASP A 738 -6.11 2.23 21.99
CA ASP A 738 -6.22 1.80 20.59
C ASP A 738 -6.48 0.30 20.48
N GLN A 739 -5.84 -0.49 21.34
CA GLN A 739 -6.10 -1.93 21.44
C GLN A 739 -7.55 -2.19 21.84
N LEU A 740 -8.06 -1.52 22.87
CA LEU A 740 -9.45 -1.66 23.30
C LEU A 740 -10.44 -1.25 22.18
N ALA A 741 -10.15 -0.18 21.45
CA ALA A 741 -10.98 0.25 20.32
C ALA A 741 -10.95 -0.78 19.17
N SER A 742 -9.76 -1.32 18.85
CA SER A 742 -9.59 -2.40 17.86
C SER A 742 -10.34 -3.65 18.27
N ASP A 743 -10.21 -4.10 19.53
CA ASP A 743 -10.89 -5.27 20.07
C ASP A 743 -12.41 -5.12 20.00
N ARG A 744 -12.95 -3.96 20.39
CA ARG A 744 -14.39 -3.65 20.30
C ARG A 744 -14.86 -3.66 18.85
N ALA A 745 -14.14 -2.98 17.95
CA ALA A 745 -14.47 -2.92 16.53
C ALA A 745 -14.45 -4.31 15.87
N ALA A 746 -13.38 -5.08 16.10
CA ALA A 746 -13.23 -6.44 15.61
C ALA A 746 -14.32 -7.36 16.17
N THR A 747 -14.66 -7.23 17.47
CA THR A 747 -15.71 -8.03 18.10
C THR A 747 -17.08 -7.75 17.50
N LEU A 748 -17.44 -6.49 17.28
CA LEU A 748 -18.69 -6.11 16.61
C LEU A 748 -18.78 -6.68 15.19
N LEU A 749 -17.70 -6.55 14.42
CA LEU A 749 -17.61 -7.09 13.06
C LEU A 749 -17.71 -8.63 13.05
N CYS A 750 -16.89 -9.31 13.84
CA CYS A 750 -16.85 -10.76 13.92
C CYS A 750 -18.15 -11.36 14.47
N ASN A 751 -18.82 -10.71 15.42
CA ASN A 751 -20.15 -11.12 15.87
C ASN A 751 -21.17 -11.05 14.75
N PHE A 752 -21.17 -9.99 13.95
CA PHE A 752 -22.05 -9.92 12.79
C PHE A 752 -21.74 -10.99 11.76
N VAL A 753 -20.45 -11.26 11.48
CA VAL A 753 -20.01 -12.34 10.59
C VAL A 753 -20.49 -13.71 11.09
N LYS A 754 -20.38 -13.96 12.40
CA LYS A 754 -20.79 -15.22 13.04
C LYS A 754 -22.30 -15.39 13.09
N TYR A 755 -23.03 -14.36 13.49
CA TYR A 755 -24.41 -14.47 13.98
C TYR A 755 -25.41 -13.63 13.17
N GLY A 756 -24.97 -12.60 12.45
CA GLY A 756 -25.85 -11.60 11.83
C GLY A 756 -26.42 -10.58 12.83
N GLU A 757 -25.90 -10.57 14.06
CA GLU A 757 -26.23 -9.62 15.12
C GLU A 757 -24.90 -9.18 15.75
N PRO A 758 -24.54 -7.87 15.75
CA PRO A 758 -23.23 -7.41 16.23
C PRO A 758 -23.04 -7.52 17.76
N THR A 759 -24.14 -7.47 18.51
CA THR A 759 -24.16 -7.56 19.98
C THR A 759 -25.12 -8.66 20.44
N PRO A 760 -24.81 -9.95 20.16
CA PRO A 760 -25.70 -11.06 20.49
C PRO A 760 -25.83 -11.26 22.01
N ASN A 761 -24.78 -10.90 22.76
CA ASN A 761 -24.73 -10.89 24.22
C ASN A 761 -24.21 -9.52 24.69
N VAL A 762 -24.66 -9.10 25.87
CA VAL A 762 -24.08 -7.95 26.56
C VAL A 762 -22.87 -8.42 27.34
N THR A 763 -21.74 -7.75 27.16
CA THR A 763 -20.48 -8.04 27.85
C THR A 763 -19.92 -6.76 28.46
N GLU A 764 -18.88 -6.87 29.29
CA GLU A 764 -18.18 -5.68 29.80
C GLU A 764 -17.58 -4.83 28.66
N ALA A 765 -17.00 -5.49 27.65
CA ALA A 765 -16.43 -4.82 26.48
C ALA A 765 -17.51 -4.22 25.55
N LEU A 766 -18.69 -4.85 25.45
CA LEU A 766 -19.84 -4.41 24.66
C LEU A 766 -21.10 -4.30 25.56
N PRO A 767 -21.20 -3.24 26.39
CA PRO A 767 -22.22 -3.13 27.43
C PRO A 767 -23.61 -2.71 26.89
N VAL A 768 -23.74 -2.54 25.58
CA VAL A 768 -24.97 -2.08 24.92
C VAL A 768 -25.48 -3.11 23.92
N ARG A 769 -26.80 -3.20 23.77
CA ARG A 769 -27.43 -3.97 22.71
C ARG A 769 -27.70 -3.05 21.52
N TRP A 770 -27.06 -3.31 20.39
CA TRP A 770 -27.20 -2.53 19.17
C TRP A 770 -28.56 -2.80 18.48
N PRO A 771 -29.47 -1.81 18.41
CA PRO A 771 -30.75 -1.96 17.75
C PRO A 771 -30.61 -1.98 16.22
N ARG A 772 -31.59 -2.62 15.57
CA ARG A 772 -31.75 -2.58 14.11
C ARG A 772 -32.34 -1.23 13.69
N LEU A 773 -31.95 -0.75 12.52
CA LEU A 773 -32.48 0.45 11.89
C LEU A 773 -33.95 0.20 11.46
N ARG A 774 -34.87 1.10 11.86
CA ARG A 774 -36.32 0.97 11.64
C ARG A 774 -36.97 2.33 11.30
N PRO A 775 -36.91 2.77 10.03
CA PRO A 775 -37.39 4.08 9.64
C PRO A 775 -38.89 4.24 9.98
N PRO A 776 -39.34 5.43 10.46
CA PRO A 776 -38.62 6.70 10.43
C PRO A 776 -37.56 6.87 11.53
N LEU A 777 -37.47 5.97 12.51
CA LEU A 777 -36.41 5.99 13.52
C LEU A 777 -35.10 5.46 12.89
N VAL A 778 -34.03 6.23 13.06
CA VAL A 778 -32.69 5.89 12.57
C VAL A 778 -31.76 5.72 13.78
N PRO A 779 -31.95 4.67 14.61
CA PRO A 779 -31.04 4.40 15.69
C PRO A 779 -29.71 3.90 15.14
N TYR A 780 -28.62 4.32 15.76
CA TYR A 780 -27.28 3.90 15.40
C TYR A 780 -26.39 3.77 16.64
N LEU A 781 -25.37 2.93 16.51
CA LEU A 781 -24.33 2.80 17.53
C LEU A 781 -23.20 3.77 17.21
N ARG A 782 -22.74 4.56 18.18
CA ARG A 782 -21.50 5.33 18.08
C ARG A 782 -20.42 4.62 18.87
N LEU A 783 -19.32 4.29 18.22
CA LEU A 783 -18.11 3.74 18.83
C LEU A 783 -17.04 4.85 18.86
N GLY A 784 -16.95 5.57 19.98
CA GLY A 784 -15.84 6.47 20.30
C GLY A 784 -14.95 5.84 21.37
N ASP A 785 -14.50 6.63 22.35
CA ASP A 785 -13.86 6.10 23.56
C ASP A 785 -14.83 5.17 24.33
N ASP A 786 -16.12 5.53 24.31
CA ASP A 786 -17.24 4.74 24.81
C ASP A 786 -18.23 4.34 23.70
N LEU A 787 -19.08 3.36 24.02
CA LEU A 787 -20.20 2.92 23.19
C LEU A 787 -21.49 3.66 23.56
N GLN A 788 -22.10 4.33 22.59
CA GLN A 788 -23.33 5.11 22.79
C GLN A 788 -24.40 4.71 21.79
N LEU A 789 -25.65 4.64 22.25
CA LEU A 789 -26.82 4.49 21.37
C LEU A 789 -27.44 5.86 21.12
N LEU A 790 -27.47 6.25 19.86
CA LEU A 790 -27.96 7.55 19.40
C LEU A 790 -29.01 7.37 18.32
N GLU A 791 -29.70 8.45 17.96
CA GLU A 791 -30.70 8.46 16.90
C GLU A 791 -30.48 9.66 15.97
N ALA A 792 -30.89 9.51 14.69
CA ALA A 792 -30.91 10.57 13.70
C ALA A 792 -29.54 11.27 13.49
N PRO A 793 -28.52 10.54 12.97
CA PRO A 793 -27.16 11.07 12.84
C PRO A 793 -27.16 12.34 11.99
N TYR A 794 -26.56 13.43 12.51
CA TYR A 794 -26.36 14.70 11.79
C TYR A 794 -27.58 15.18 10.98
N SER A 795 -28.77 15.12 11.58
CA SER A 795 -30.05 15.28 10.87
C SER A 795 -30.14 16.54 10.01
N GLU A 796 -29.63 17.68 10.47
CA GLU A 796 -29.65 18.94 9.70
C GLU A 796 -28.87 18.81 8.39
N ARG A 797 -27.62 18.32 8.45
CA ARG A 797 -26.75 18.17 7.26
C ARG A 797 -27.29 17.14 6.29
N ILE A 798 -27.80 16.02 6.81
CA ILE A 798 -28.43 14.97 5.97
C ILE A 798 -29.68 15.51 5.28
N GLN A 799 -30.56 16.22 5.98
CA GLN A 799 -31.78 16.76 5.38
C GLN A 799 -31.48 17.85 4.35
N PHE A 800 -30.49 18.71 4.61
CA PHE A 800 -30.01 19.70 3.66
C PHE A 800 -29.66 19.06 2.31
N TRP A 801 -28.81 18.02 2.32
CA TRP A 801 -28.44 17.31 1.10
C TRP A 801 -29.59 16.51 0.49
N LYS A 802 -30.45 15.88 1.30
CA LYS A 802 -31.62 15.16 0.79
C LYS A 802 -32.56 16.09 0.02
N HIS A 803 -32.81 17.29 0.51
CA HIS A 803 -33.62 18.28 -0.21
C HIS A 803 -32.96 18.71 -1.51
N LEU A 804 -31.66 19.02 -1.48
CA LEU A 804 -30.93 19.43 -2.68
C LEU A 804 -30.94 18.35 -3.77
N PHE A 805 -30.73 17.08 -3.41
CA PHE A 805 -30.81 15.96 -4.34
C PHE A 805 -32.23 15.56 -4.72
N TYR A 806 -33.24 15.88 -3.91
CA TYR A 806 -34.63 15.67 -4.29
C TYR A 806 -35.03 16.62 -5.43
N ASP A 807 -34.64 17.90 -5.33
CA ASP A 807 -34.98 18.91 -6.33
C ASP A 807 -34.09 18.82 -7.59
N PHE A 808 -32.78 18.61 -7.40
CA PHE A 808 -31.76 18.72 -8.45
C PHE A 808 -30.97 17.43 -8.67
N GLY A 809 -31.31 16.31 -8.03
CA GLY A 809 -30.61 15.05 -8.28
C GLY A 809 -30.86 14.52 -9.69
N LYS A 810 -29.81 13.95 -10.29
CA LYS A 810 -29.92 13.26 -11.59
C LYS A 810 -31.01 12.19 -11.56
N ARG A 811 -31.83 12.19 -12.60
CA ARG A 811 -32.90 11.20 -12.83
C ARG A 811 -32.38 10.10 -13.75
N LEU A 812 -33.14 9.01 -13.86
CA LEU A 812 -32.80 7.91 -14.78
C LEU A 812 -32.63 8.39 -16.23
N SER A 813 -33.40 9.39 -16.67
CA SER A 813 -33.28 10.02 -17.99
C SER A 813 -31.93 10.69 -18.23
N ASP A 814 -31.21 11.03 -17.17
CA ASP A 814 -29.95 11.77 -17.24
C ASP A 814 -28.75 10.81 -17.30
N TYR A 815 -28.98 9.50 -17.16
CA TYR A 815 -27.98 8.47 -17.35
C TYR A 815 -27.91 8.13 -18.85
N GLU A 816 -26.91 8.68 -19.52
CA GLU A 816 -26.65 8.46 -20.95
C GLU A 816 -25.29 7.76 -21.14
N PRO A 817 -25.14 6.49 -20.73
CA PRO A 817 -23.82 5.88 -20.63
C PRO A 817 -23.09 5.70 -21.97
N TYR A 818 -23.85 5.72 -23.06
CA TYR A 818 -23.37 5.44 -24.42
C TYR A 818 -23.55 6.62 -25.38
N PHE A 819 -23.73 7.83 -24.84
CA PHE A 819 -23.72 9.06 -25.62
C PHE A 819 -22.66 10.03 -25.09
N CYS A 820 -21.79 10.47 -26.01
CA CYS A 820 -20.78 11.50 -25.86
C CYS A 820 -20.53 12.10 -27.25
#